data_AF-A0A7C9FYN5-F1
#
_entry.id   AF-A0A7C9FYN5-F1
#
_cell.length_a   1.000
_cell.length_b   1.000
_cell.length_c   1.000
_cell.angle_alpha   90.00
_cell.angle_beta   90.00
_cell.angle_gamma   90.00
#
_symmetry.space_group_name_H-M   'P 1'
#
loop_
_entity.id
_entity.type
_entity.pdbx_description
1 polymer ?
#
loop_
_entity_poly.entity_id
_entity_poly.type
_entity_poly.pdbx_seq_one_letter_code
_entity_poly.pdbx_strand_id
1 'polypeptide(L)'
;MKSILYSFLLLCLCVPHAWSQADTEAKITAILAKLPATNADRLSKAMEEIAALGKPGLVNIATKLTPPGKGDNTKTEYALGGFSYAATQSGREAWRTMAAAAYAEALTRVPDAYNKMFLIYQLQTVGKDESVPVLAGYLNDENLSGPASRALARIGTPAAGEALLQALPKASDANKGYLIEALGMAKYQQAAAALEKTAASDNRNIRKVSLYALSELAVPSSAKVLASAAQSTSYTYDEADATAVYLKYLAHLAGNGSAPLAEKAALDLLKPAIPTATRSSALKVYSDSRGQAGVPILVQAMNSDDAEYRAAALKLAQPYVDKGTSPWVAALKKAKPEVQAEIISMLGRAGATSALPTIVKYLSSKNSQVKQAAIWTTGKLGGTSAITSLLPVLKTGSAQDIETVKNTLLTLPAKGLTDQLADALPQLPTGAQPAVIEVLAARKASDKLAVVSPFLKSTDTTVSSAAFKALKSLSTSNDLPQLFALLNTVPAAQSISEVQKAISESIQTTGDAAAQSEQVLNQMGAAPAAKRPYYLAVLSTIGGTRALNSVVAAYTTGDQQTKKAAIAALSNWTDARAAPELLAISQKTKDADELNAALTGYVATVGKSAQTPVNKVIMLRNALDVATTSAQKETILNELSKYKTFNALLVAGKYLDEAPVQQAAAKAVASIALANPEFYGSEIRTLLTKASSLLIGQGSEYQQQAIQKHLADMPKGEGFVAIFNGKDLTGWKGLVENPTKRSKMHPDTLAAKQKIADAEAQKGWYAKDGDLIFTGHGNNLATTKQYGDFEMYVDWKIEPNGDAGIYLRGTPQVQIWDTSRVDVGAQVGSGGLYNNQKNPSKPTQLADNAIGDWNTFHITMVGDRVSVDLNGVNVVNNVTLENYWDRNLPIFAKEQIELQAHGTLVAYRDIYVREIPRPEPYQLTAEEKNAGYKVLFDGTNLFEWVGNKTDYFIENGDLVIDPTRGGQGNLYTKDEYSDFVYRFEFQLTPGANNGLGIRTPLEGDAAYVGTEIQILDNDADIYKNLQPYQYHGSAYGIIPAKRGYLKPVGEWNSEEVYVKGSKIRVTLNGTVILDGDLAEASKNGTADHKEHPGLSRTSGHIGYLGHGNPLRFRNIRVLDLSKVEEAPAPAASVETGKKKSKRKK
;
A
#
# COMPACT_ATOMS: atom_id res chain seq x y z
N MET A 1 -29.64 -33.45 -74.57
CA MET A 1 -28.37 -33.43 -73.81
C MET A 1 -27.70 -32.05 -73.98
N LYS A 2 -28.01 -31.10 -73.09
CA LYS A 2 -27.33 -29.79 -72.93
C LYS A 2 -27.88 -28.95 -71.75
N SER A 3 -28.86 -29.45 -71.00
CA SER A 3 -29.48 -28.76 -69.85
C SER A 3 -29.08 -29.32 -68.47
N ILE A 4 -28.24 -30.36 -68.41
CA ILE A 4 -27.83 -31.00 -67.14
C ILE A 4 -26.41 -30.56 -66.71
N LEU A 5 -25.67 -29.85 -67.56
CA LEU A 5 -24.30 -29.41 -67.26
C LEU A 5 -24.19 -28.05 -66.53
N TYR A 6 -25.26 -27.23 -66.50
CA TYR A 6 -25.19 -25.88 -65.92
C TYR A 6 -25.58 -25.80 -64.43
N SER A 7 -26.30 -26.79 -63.88
CA SER A 7 -26.66 -26.81 -62.46
C SER A 7 -25.56 -27.38 -61.55
N PHE A 8 -24.55 -28.06 -62.12
CA PHE A 8 -23.41 -28.57 -61.35
C PHE A 8 -22.25 -27.57 -61.25
N LEU A 9 -22.20 -26.52 -62.09
CA LEU A 9 -21.12 -25.52 -62.04
C LEU A 9 -21.40 -24.36 -61.06
N LEU A 10 -22.66 -24.14 -60.65
CA LEU A 10 -23.02 -23.09 -59.67
C LEU A 10 -22.97 -23.57 -58.21
N LEU A 11 -22.98 -24.89 -57.94
CA LEU A 11 -22.81 -25.41 -56.59
C LEU A 11 -21.35 -25.45 -56.13
N CYS A 12 -20.37 -25.39 -57.05
CA CYS A 12 -18.95 -25.42 -56.69
C CYS A 12 -18.33 -24.05 -56.37
N LEU A 13 -19.10 -22.95 -56.45
CA LEU A 13 -18.61 -21.60 -56.13
C LEU A 13 -19.12 -21.04 -54.80
N CYS A 14 -20.05 -21.71 -54.11
CA CYS A 14 -20.55 -21.31 -52.79
C CYS A 14 -20.00 -22.13 -51.61
N VAL A 15 -19.31 -23.24 -51.87
CA VAL A 15 -18.69 -24.08 -50.83
C VAL A 15 -17.42 -23.50 -50.19
N PRO A 16 -16.55 -22.70 -50.86
CA PRO A 16 -15.34 -22.20 -50.19
C PRO A 16 -15.58 -21.06 -49.19
N HIS A 17 -16.77 -20.44 -49.15
CA HIS A 17 -17.08 -19.33 -48.23
C HIS A 17 -17.59 -19.79 -46.86
N ALA A 18 -18.44 -20.82 -46.79
CA ALA A 18 -18.96 -21.31 -45.51
C ALA A 18 -17.92 -22.12 -44.73
N TRP A 19 -17.05 -22.86 -45.42
CA TRP A 19 -15.96 -23.62 -44.79
C TRP A 19 -14.81 -22.71 -44.31
N SER A 20 -14.60 -21.55 -44.94
CA SER A 20 -13.58 -20.58 -44.49
C SER A 20 -14.03 -19.74 -43.28
N GLN A 21 -15.33 -19.50 -43.12
CA GLN A 21 -15.87 -18.71 -42.01
C GLN A 21 -15.88 -19.48 -40.68
N ALA A 22 -16.25 -20.77 -40.70
CA ALA A 22 -16.17 -21.66 -39.52
C ALA A 22 -14.73 -21.90 -39.05
N ASP A 23 -13.79 -22.06 -40.00
CA ASP A 23 -12.36 -22.16 -39.70
C ASP A 23 -11.79 -20.85 -39.09
N THR A 24 -12.28 -19.70 -39.54
CA THR A 24 -11.89 -18.38 -38.99
C THR A 24 -12.38 -18.18 -37.55
N GLU A 25 -13.60 -18.60 -37.20
CA GLU A 25 -14.09 -18.51 -35.82
C GLU A 25 -13.35 -19.46 -34.85
N ALA A 26 -13.04 -20.67 -35.29
CA ALA A 26 -12.23 -21.60 -34.51
C ALA A 26 -10.83 -21.04 -34.25
N LYS A 27 -10.19 -20.43 -35.26
CA LYS A 27 -8.90 -19.74 -35.13
C LYS A 27 -8.97 -18.55 -34.17
N ILE A 28 -9.98 -17.68 -34.29
CA ILE A 28 -10.19 -16.57 -33.36
C ILE A 28 -10.31 -17.07 -31.92
N THR A 29 -11.13 -18.10 -31.70
CA THR A 29 -11.34 -18.67 -30.36
C THR A 29 -10.04 -19.25 -29.78
N ALA A 30 -9.27 -19.97 -30.60
CA ALA A 30 -7.97 -20.52 -30.21
C ALA A 30 -6.94 -19.44 -29.87
N ILE A 31 -6.95 -18.31 -30.59
CA ILE A 31 -6.09 -17.16 -30.33
C ILE A 31 -6.48 -16.45 -29.03
N LEU A 32 -7.77 -16.15 -28.84
CA LEU A 32 -8.27 -15.47 -27.64
C LEU A 32 -8.06 -16.31 -26.37
N ALA A 33 -8.09 -17.64 -26.46
CA ALA A 33 -7.81 -18.54 -25.34
C ALA A 33 -6.36 -18.44 -24.83
N LYS A 34 -5.41 -17.97 -25.66
CA LYS A 34 -4.01 -17.76 -25.28
C LYS A 34 -3.77 -16.40 -24.59
N LEU A 35 -4.80 -15.57 -24.45
CA LEU A 35 -4.74 -14.23 -23.89
C LEU A 35 -5.48 -14.15 -22.54
N PRO A 36 -4.98 -13.38 -21.56
CA PRO A 36 -3.79 -12.53 -21.61
C PRO A 36 -2.48 -13.36 -21.64
N ALA A 37 -1.49 -12.86 -22.38
CA ALA A 37 -0.23 -13.58 -22.54
C ALA A 37 0.62 -13.48 -21.26
N THR A 38 1.22 -14.59 -20.83
CA THR A 38 2.02 -14.66 -19.60
C THR A 38 3.42 -14.03 -19.72
N ASN A 39 3.87 -13.72 -20.95
CA ASN A 39 5.14 -13.03 -21.23
C ASN A 39 5.15 -12.39 -22.63
N ALA A 40 6.19 -11.61 -22.91
CA ALA A 40 6.34 -10.84 -24.15
C ALA A 40 6.43 -11.72 -25.42
N ASP A 41 7.08 -12.88 -25.37
CA ASP A 41 7.23 -13.76 -26.54
C ASP A 41 5.89 -14.38 -26.94
N ARG A 42 5.09 -14.82 -25.96
CA ARG A 42 3.73 -15.34 -26.20
C ARG A 42 2.81 -14.24 -26.69
N LEU A 43 2.94 -13.03 -26.17
CA LEU A 43 2.20 -11.86 -26.66
C LEU A 43 2.55 -11.60 -28.13
N SER A 44 3.84 -11.56 -28.49
CA SER A 44 4.27 -11.33 -29.88
C SER A 44 3.69 -12.37 -30.85
N LYS A 45 3.75 -13.66 -30.49
CA LYS A 45 3.18 -14.74 -31.29
C LYS A 45 1.66 -14.62 -31.44
N ALA A 46 0.94 -14.30 -30.35
CA ALA A 46 -0.49 -14.09 -30.42
C ALA A 46 -0.85 -12.92 -31.36
N MET A 47 -0.06 -11.84 -31.38
CA MET A 47 -0.29 -10.71 -32.29
C MET A 47 -0.01 -11.06 -33.75
N GLU A 48 0.99 -11.90 -34.03
CA GLU A 48 1.22 -12.47 -35.37
C GLU A 48 0.06 -13.36 -35.83
N GLU A 49 -0.47 -14.18 -34.93
CA GLU A 49 -1.65 -15.00 -35.21
C GLU A 49 -2.89 -14.12 -35.47
N ILE A 50 -3.11 -13.06 -34.70
CA ILE A 50 -4.19 -12.08 -34.96
C ILE A 50 -3.99 -11.40 -36.32
N ALA A 51 -2.77 -11.00 -36.67
CA ALA A 51 -2.49 -10.39 -37.97
C ALA A 51 -2.84 -11.33 -39.13
N ALA A 52 -2.56 -12.63 -38.99
CA ALA A 52 -2.84 -13.64 -40.00
C ALA A 52 -4.35 -13.84 -40.26
N LEU A 53 -5.22 -13.43 -39.34
CA LEU A 53 -6.68 -13.46 -39.54
C LEU A 53 -7.18 -12.41 -40.53
N GLY A 54 -6.38 -11.38 -40.80
CA GLY A 54 -6.76 -10.30 -41.70
C GLY A 54 -7.85 -9.35 -41.16
N LYS A 55 -8.23 -8.37 -41.98
CA LYS A 55 -9.30 -7.40 -41.66
C LYS A 55 -10.62 -8.08 -41.23
N PRO A 56 -11.14 -9.12 -41.92
CA PRO A 56 -12.41 -9.74 -41.53
C PRO A 56 -12.35 -10.37 -40.14
N GLY A 57 -11.21 -10.95 -39.76
CA GLY A 57 -11.01 -11.50 -38.42
C GLY A 57 -11.00 -10.44 -37.33
N LEU A 58 -10.32 -9.31 -37.56
CA LEU A 58 -10.34 -8.17 -36.64
C LEU A 58 -11.72 -7.54 -36.49
N VAL A 59 -12.46 -7.38 -37.61
CA VAL A 59 -13.86 -6.92 -37.57
C VAL A 59 -14.69 -7.91 -36.75
N ASN A 60 -14.54 -9.21 -36.99
CA ASN A 60 -15.27 -10.25 -36.26
C ASN A 60 -14.98 -10.17 -34.75
N ILE A 61 -13.71 -10.11 -34.34
CA ILE A 61 -13.30 -9.92 -32.94
C ILE A 61 -13.92 -8.63 -32.36
N ALA A 62 -13.81 -7.50 -33.06
CA ALA A 62 -14.33 -6.22 -32.58
C ALA A 62 -15.86 -6.16 -32.50
N THR A 63 -16.59 -6.78 -33.42
CA THR A 63 -18.06 -6.84 -33.37
C THR A 63 -18.60 -7.85 -32.36
N LYS A 64 -17.73 -8.69 -31.78
CA LYS A 64 -18.04 -9.56 -30.65
C LYS A 64 -18.00 -8.85 -29.31
N LEU A 65 -17.61 -7.59 -29.26
CA LEU A 65 -17.77 -6.76 -28.07
C LEU A 65 -19.27 -6.68 -27.71
N THR A 66 -19.54 -6.92 -26.44
CA THR A 66 -20.89 -6.96 -25.86
C THR A 66 -21.09 -5.75 -24.93
N PRO A 67 -22.31 -5.19 -24.80
CA PRO A 67 -22.52 -4.01 -23.97
C PRO A 67 -22.13 -4.26 -22.49
N PRO A 68 -21.85 -3.21 -21.70
CA PRO A 68 -21.53 -3.36 -20.28
C PRO A 68 -22.59 -4.14 -19.50
N GLY A 69 -22.15 -5.07 -18.65
CA GLY A 69 -23.03 -5.97 -17.89
C GLY A 69 -23.69 -7.07 -18.71
N LYS A 70 -23.37 -7.16 -20.01
CA LYS A 70 -24.00 -8.08 -20.96
C LYS A 70 -22.99 -8.99 -21.64
N GLY A 71 -21.73 -9.02 -21.18
CA GLY A 71 -20.72 -10.01 -21.53
C GLY A 71 -19.32 -9.69 -21.05
N ASP A 72 -18.43 -10.68 -21.14
CA ASP A 72 -17.01 -10.51 -20.81
C ASP A 72 -16.22 -10.11 -22.07
N ASN A 73 -15.87 -8.83 -22.14
CA ASN A 73 -15.05 -8.30 -23.21
C ASN A 73 -13.55 -8.43 -22.92
N THR A 74 -13.11 -8.91 -21.75
CA THR A 74 -11.71 -8.81 -21.27
C THR A 74 -10.71 -9.38 -22.28
N LYS A 75 -10.94 -10.58 -22.80
CA LYS A 75 -10.03 -11.21 -23.79
C LYS A 75 -10.07 -10.50 -25.14
N THR A 76 -11.25 -10.06 -25.57
CA THR A 76 -11.46 -9.32 -26.82
C THR A 76 -10.78 -7.95 -26.75
N GLU A 77 -10.94 -7.22 -25.64
CA GLU A 77 -10.30 -5.94 -25.39
C GLU A 77 -8.79 -6.09 -25.25
N TYR A 78 -8.31 -7.14 -24.57
CA TYR A 78 -6.88 -7.46 -24.47
C TYR A 78 -6.29 -7.79 -25.84
N ALA A 79 -7.00 -8.54 -26.67
CA ALA A 79 -6.57 -8.88 -28.03
C ALA A 79 -6.53 -7.63 -28.93
N LEU A 80 -7.60 -6.83 -28.95
CA LEU A 80 -7.69 -5.64 -29.79
C LEU A 80 -6.71 -4.55 -29.32
N GLY A 81 -6.59 -4.33 -28.01
CA GLY A 81 -5.64 -3.39 -27.40
C GLY A 81 -4.18 -3.82 -27.61
N GLY A 82 -3.89 -5.09 -27.36
CA GLY A 82 -2.58 -5.68 -27.64
C GLY A 82 -2.20 -5.59 -29.12
N PHE A 83 -3.17 -5.83 -30.01
CA PHE A 83 -2.94 -5.75 -31.45
C PHE A 83 -2.74 -4.31 -31.91
N SER A 84 -3.52 -3.37 -31.40
CA SER A 84 -3.32 -1.93 -31.64
C SER A 84 -1.91 -1.49 -31.26
N TYR A 85 -1.43 -1.87 -30.08
CA TYR A 85 -0.07 -1.57 -29.64
C TYR A 85 0.97 -2.23 -30.55
N ALA A 86 0.81 -3.52 -30.85
CA ALA A 86 1.72 -4.28 -31.69
C ALA A 86 1.78 -3.76 -33.14
N ALA A 87 0.68 -3.25 -33.67
CA ALA A 87 0.59 -2.67 -35.01
C ALA A 87 1.29 -1.30 -35.12
N THR A 88 1.49 -0.60 -34.01
CA THR A 88 2.25 0.68 -33.98
C THR A 88 3.77 0.51 -33.91
N GLN A 89 4.27 -0.72 -33.77
CA GLN A 89 5.70 -1.00 -33.74
C GLN A 89 6.34 -0.81 -35.13
N SER A 90 7.64 -0.50 -35.16
CA SER A 90 8.38 -0.28 -36.41
C SER A 90 8.25 -1.46 -37.37
N GLY A 91 8.02 -1.19 -38.66
CA GLY A 91 7.90 -2.21 -39.71
C GLY A 91 6.52 -2.87 -39.87
N ARG A 92 5.49 -2.46 -39.12
CA ARG A 92 4.14 -3.09 -39.13
C ARG A 92 3.01 -2.21 -39.68
N GLU A 93 3.33 -1.27 -40.58
CA GLU A 93 2.34 -0.32 -41.12
C GLU A 93 1.15 -1.01 -41.79
N ALA A 94 1.36 -2.15 -42.48
CA ALA A 94 0.27 -2.93 -43.07
C ALA A 94 -0.74 -3.43 -42.02
N TRP A 95 -0.27 -3.80 -40.82
CA TRP A 95 -1.16 -4.20 -39.72
C TRP A 95 -1.93 -3.02 -39.18
N ARG A 96 -1.28 -1.86 -39.08
CA ARG A 96 -1.91 -0.63 -38.62
C ARG A 96 -3.05 -0.18 -39.54
N THR A 97 -2.83 -0.14 -40.85
CA THR A 97 -3.87 0.16 -41.85
C THR A 97 -5.02 -0.85 -41.77
N MET A 98 -4.70 -2.13 -41.64
CA MET A 98 -5.70 -3.19 -41.50
C MET A 98 -6.55 -3.03 -40.23
N ALA A 99 -5.91 -2.74 -39.09
CA ALA A 99 -6.59 -2.50 -37.82
C ALA A 99 -7.48 -1.26 -37.88
N ALA A 100 -6.99 -0.15 -38.43
CA ALA A 100 -7.74 1.08 -38.60
C ALA A 100 -9.02 0.86 -39.44
N ALA A 101 -8.90 0.20 -40.58
CA ALA A 101 -10.04 -0.14 -41.43
C ALA A 101 -11.02 -1.12 -40.73
N ALA A 102 -10.51 -2.10 -39.98
CA ALA A 102 -11.34 -3.06 -39.25
C ALA A 102 -12.13 -2.40 -38.12
N TYR A 103 -11.48 -1.58 -37.31
CA TYR A 103 -12.11 -0.93 -36.16
C TYR A 103 -13.08 0.15 -36.60
N ALA A 104 -12.79 0.89 -37.67
CA ALA A 104 -13.75 1.84 -38.25
C ALA A 104 -15.02 1.14 -38.77
N GLU A 105 -14.86 -0.02 -39.42
CA GLU A 105 -16.00 -0.83 -39.86
C GLU A 105 -16.78 -1.38 -38.66
N ALA A 106 -16.10 -1.95 -37.67
CA ALA A 106 -16.73 -2.48 -36.47
C ALA A 106 -17.45 -1.40 -35.65
N LEU A 107 -16.90 -0.17 -35.59
CA LEU A 107 -17.49 0.97 -34.89
C LEU A 107 -18.90 1.32 -35.40
N THR A 108 -19.20 1.06 -36.68
CA THR A 108 -20.55 1.27 -37.24
C THR A 108 -21.53 0.14 -36.91
N ARG A 109 -21.03 -1.00 -36.42
CA ARG A 109 -21.80 -2.23 -36.19
C ARG A 109 -22.06 -2.51 -34.72
N VAL A 110 -21.22 -2.01 -33.83
CA VAL A 110 -21.46 -2.12 -32.38
C VAL A 110 -22.58 -1.17 -31.96
N PRO A 111 -23.58 -1.62 -31.18
CA PRO A 111 -24.78 -0.83 -30.92
C PRO A 111 -24.62 0.19 -29.77
N ASP A 112 -23.82 -0.12 -28.75
CA ASP A 112 -23.74 0.66 -27.51
C ASP A 112 -22.59 1.67 -27.50
N ALA A 113 -22.76 2.74 -26.71
CA ALA A 113 -21.78 3.82 -26.62
C ALA A 113 -20.45 3.40 -25.98
N TYR A 114 -20.45 2.43 -25.07
CA TYR A 114 -19.23 2.01 -24.36
C TYR A 114 -18.26 1.28 -25.30
N ASN A 115 -18.76 0.31 -26.06
CA ASN A 115 -17.93 -0.40 -27.05
C ASN A 115 -17.53 0.50 -28.21
N LYS A 116 -18.42 1.43 -28.62
CA LYS A 116 -18.03 2.48 -29.56
C LYS A 116 -16.87 3.31 -29.03
N MET A 117 -16.93 3.73 -27.77
CA MET A 117 -15.86 4.48 -27.12
C MET A 117 -14.55 3.67 -27.04
N PHE A 118 -14.61 2.39 -26.67
CA PHE A 118 -13.45 1.49 -26.69
C PHE A 118 -12.81 1.40 -28.08
N LEU A 119 -13.60 1.17 -29.13
CA LEU A 119 -13.10 1.12 -30.51
C LEU A 119 -12.56 2.47 -30.98
N ILE A 120 -13.14 3.59 -30.54
CA ILE A 120 -12.61 4.92 -30.80
C ILE A 120 -11.23 5.09 -30.11
N TYR A 121 -11.01 4.54 -28.91
CA TYR A 121 -9.68 4.54 -28.29
C TYR A 121 -8.68 3.66 -29.04
N GLN A 122 -9.11 2.53 -29.61
CA GLN A 122 -8.27 1.75 -30.51
C GLN A 122 -7.91 2.56 -31.76
N LEU A 123 -8.88 3.24 -32.37
CA LEU A 123 -8.67 4.14 -33.50
C LEU A 123 -7.80 5.35 -33.15
N GLN A 124 -7.82 5.86 -31.93
CA GLN A 124 -6.86 6.88 -31.49
C GLN A 124 -5.41 6.36 -31.55
N THR A 125 -5.20 5.05 -31.37
CA THR A 125 -3.88 4.42 -31.42
C THR A 125 -3.45 4.08 -32.85
N VAL A 126 -4.30 3.40 -33.61
CA VAL A 126 -3.95 2.89 -34.95
C VAL A 126 -4.46 3.73 -36.12
N GLY A 127 -5.46 4.59 -35.89
CA GLY A 127 -6.24 5.26 -36.93
C GLY A 127 -5.41 6.06 -37.94
N LYS A 128 -6.02 6.22 -39.12
CA LYS A 128 -5.52 6.88 -40.33
C LYS A 128 -6.69 7.53 -41.09
N ASP A 129 -6.44 8.07 -42.29
CA ASP A 129 -7.44 8.77 -43.09
C ASP A 129 -8.70 7.94 -43.38
N GLU A 130 -8.57 6.63 -43.55
CA GLU A 130 -9.72 5.74 -43.75
C GLU A 130 -10.69 5.70 -42.56
N SER A 131 -10.24 6.08 -41.36
CA SER A 131 -11.07 6.14 -40.15
C SER A 131 -11.82 7.46 -40.00
N VAL A 132 -11.40 8.50 -40.73
CA VAL A 132 -11.91 9.88 -40.57
C VAL A 132 -13.41 9.98 -40.86
N PRO A 133 -13.97 9.44 -41.96
CA PRO A 133 -15.40 9.58 -42.24
C PRO A 133 -16.29 8.98 -41.15
N VAL A 134 -15.86 7.85 -40.56
CA VAL A 134 -16.62 7.18 -39.50
C VAL A 134 -16.54 7.98 -38.20
N LEU A 135 -15.35 8.42 -37.81
CA LEU A 135 -15.14 9.24 -36.59
C LEU A 135 -15.88 10.58 -36.68
N ALA A 136 -15.93 11.20 -37.86
CA ALA A 136 -16.66 12.45 -38.09
C ALA A 136 -18.16 12.35 -37.76
N GLY A 137 -18.76 11.17 -37.96
CA GLY A 137 -20.17 10.90 -37.63
C GLY A 137 -20.50 11.03 -36.14
N TYR A 138 -19.50 10.98 -35.25
CA TYR A 138 -19.66 11.02 -33.80
C TYR A 138 -19.26 12.35 -33.17
N LEU A 139 -18.83 13.34 -33.96
CA LEU A 139 -18.33 14.63 -33.44
C LEU A 139 -19.38 15.50 -32.75
N ASN A 140 -20.67 15.25 -32.98
CA ASN A 140 -21.77 15.94 -32.32
C ASN A 140 -22.52 15.05 -31.32
N ASP A 141 -22.05 13.81 -31.10
CA ASP A 141 -22.64 12.90 -30.12
C ASP A 141 -22.34 13.37 -28.68
N GLU A 142 -23.32 13.27 -27.80
CA GLU A 142 -23.21 13.74 -26.41
C GLU A 142 -22.13 12.99 -25.60
N ASN A 143 -21.93 11.70 -25.89
CA ASN A 143 -21.01 10.83 -25.16
C ASN A 143 -19.72 10.54 -25.92
N LEU A 144 -19.76 10.60 -27.26
CA LEU A 144 -18.64 10.16 -28.12
C LEU A 144 -17.85 11.30 -28.77
N SER A 145 -18.33 12.56 -28.71
CA SER A 145 -17.66 13.71 -29.33
C SER A 145 -16.23 13.92 -28.84
N GLY A 146 -16.01 13.86 -27.51
CA GLY A 146 -14.68 14.00 -26.91
C GLY A 146 -13.70 12.91 -27.35
N PRO A 147 -14.01 11.61 -27.16
CA PRO A 147 -13.20 10.51 -27.69
C PRO A 147 -12.92 10.61 -29.20
N ALA A 148 -13.94 10.87 -30.03
CA ALA A 148 -13.78 10.95 -31.48
C ALA A 148 -12.87 12.12 -31.89
N SER A 149 -13.01 13.26 -31.22
CA SER A 149 -12.19 14.45 -31.45
C SER A 149 -10.72 14.20 -31.14
N ARG A 150 -10.41 13.53 -30.02
CA ARG A 150 -9.03 13.12 -29.66
C ARG A 150 -8.45 12.10 -30.64
N ALA A 151 -9.27 11.16 -31.14
CA ALA A 151 -8.85 10.21 -32.16
C ALA A 151 -8.47 10.92 -33.48
N LEU A 152 -9.32 11.83 -33.97
CA LEU A 152 -9.02 12.64 -35.16
C LEU A 152 -7.78 13.52 -34.98
N ALA A 153 -7.61 14.15 -33.81
CA ALA A 153 -6.42 14.94 -33.52
C ALA A 153 -5.14 14.11 -33.58
N ARG A 154 -5.21 12.85 -33.12
CA ARG A 154 -4.07 11.92 -33.14
C ARG A 154 -3.78 11.37 -34.54
N ILE A 155 -4.80 11.25 -35.40
CA ILE A 155 -4.63 10.94 -36.83
C ILE A 155 -3.83 12.07 -37.49
N GLY A 156 -4.16 13.33 -37.20
CA GLY A 156 -3.31 14.49 -37.51
C GLY A 156 -3.14 14.79 -39.00
N THR A 157 -4.06 14.31 -39.84
CA THR A 157 -4.06 14.55 -41.30
C THR A 157 -4.95 15.75 -41.68
N PRO A 158 -4.77 16.32 -42.88
CA PRO A 158 -5.65 17.40 -43.35
C PRO A 158 -7.13 17.02 -43.39
N ALA A 159 -7.46 15.77 -43.74
CA ALA A 159 -8.84 15.29 -43.75
C ALA A 159 -9.45 15.22 -42.34
N ALA A 160 -8.68 14.77 -41.34
CA ALA A 160 -9.12 14.74 -39.94
C ALA A 160 -9.35 16.15 -39.38
N GLY A 161 -8.46 17.09 -39.70
CA GLY A 161 -8.61 18.50 -39.33
C GLY A 161 -9.81 19.16 -40.00
N GLU A 162 -10.04 18.91 -41.28
CA GLU A 162 -11.21 19.42 -42.01
C GLU A 162 -12.52 18.89 -41.41
N ALA A 163 -12.58 17.60 -41.04
CA ALA A 163 -13.76 17.02 -40.40
C ALA A 163 -14.09 17.68 -39.05
N LEU A 164 -13.07 17.95 -38.22
CA LEU A 164 -13.22 18.69 -36.96
C LEU A 164 -13.71 20.12 -37.20
N LEU A 165 -13.13 20.81 -38.20
CA LEU A 165 -13.49 22.19 -38.55
C LEU A 165 -14.94 22.29 -39.06
N GLN A 166 -15.37 21.36 -39.91
CA GLN A 166 -16.73 21.33 -40.45
C GLN A 166 -17.80 21.04 -39.38
N ALA A 167 -17.46 20.27 -38.35
CA ALA A 167 -18.37 19.96 -37.24
C ALA A 167 -18.53 21.13 -36.25
N LEU A 168 -17.50 21.96 -36.09
CA LEU A 168 -17.43 23.03 -35.08
C LEU A 168 -18.63 23.99 -35.05
N PRO A 169 -19.18 24.50 -36.19
CA PRO A 169 -20.31 25.42 -36.17
C PRO A 169 -21.62 24.79 -35.68
N LYS A 170 -21.75 23.47 -35.76
CA LYS A 170 -22.98 22.72 -35.44
C LYS A 170 -22.95 22.09 -34.03
N ALA A 171 -21.80 22.11 -33.38
CA ALA A 171 -21.60 21.49 -32.07
C ALA A 171 -22.30 22.29 -30.94
N SER A 172 -22.72 21.57 -29.89
CA SER A 172 -23.13 22.19 -28.63
C SER A 172 -21.94 22.87 -27.94
N ASP A 173 -22.16 23.76 -26.98
CA ASP A 173 -21.06 24.42 -26.27
C ASP A 173 -20.14 23.43 -25.53
N ALA A 174 -20.68 22.32 -25.01
CA ALA A 174 -19.90 21.25 -24.43
C ALA A 174 -18.99 20.57 -25.48
N ASN A 175 -19.53 20.27 -26.66
CA ASN A 175 -18.79 19.59 -27.72
C ASN A 175 -17.79 20.50 -28.44
N LYS A 176 -18.11 21.80 -28.60
CA LYS A 176 -17.20 22.80 -29.17
C LYS A 176 -15.85 22.82 -28.46
N GLY A 177 -15.84 22.70 -27.13
CA GLY A 177 -14.60 22.64 -26.36
C GLY A 177 -13.66 21.52 -26.83
N TYR A 178 -14.18 20.30 -26.97
CA TYR A 178 -13.41 19.14 -27.45
C TYR A 178 -12.91 19.31 -28.88
N LEU A 179 -13.74 19.86 -29.78
CA LEU A 179 -13.37 20.07 -31.18
C LEU A 179 -12.26 21.12 -31.30
N ILE A 180 -12.36 22.22 -30.55
CA ILE A 180 -11.34 23.29 -30.54
C ILE A 180 -10.00 22.76 -30.02
N GLU A 181 -10.03 22.03 -28.90
CA GLU A 181 -8.82 21.41 -28.35
C GLU A 181 -8.17 20.46 -29.35
N ALA A 182 -8.98 19.60 -29.99
CA ALA A 182 -8.53 18.65 -31.00
C ALA A 182 -7.92 19.33 -32.24
N LEU A 183 -8.51 20.43 -32.73
CA LEU A 183 -7.95 21.23 -33.82
C LEU A 183 -6.58 21.82 -33.46
N GLY A 184 -6.44 22.29 -32.21
CA GLY A 184 -5.16 22.72 -31.64
C GLY A 184 -4.12 21.61 -31.61
N MET A 185 -4.47 20.46 -31.03
CA MET A 185 -3.59 19.28 -30.95
C MET A 185 -3.18 18.75 -32.34
N ALA A 186 -4.09 18.80 -33.31
CA ALA A 186 -3.83 18.42 -34.70
C ALA A 186 -2.97 19.45 -35.45
N LYS A 187 -2.80 20.66 -34.90
CA LYS A 187 -2.13 21.80 -35.53
C LYS A 187 -2.69 22.15 -36.90
N TYR A 188 -4.01 22.00 -37.06
CA TYR A 188 -4.67 22.17 -38.35
C TYR A 188 -4.85 23.65 -38.70
N GLN A 189 -3.92 24.19 -39.49
CA GLN A 189 -3.78 25.64 -39.73
C GLN A 189 -5.02 26.30 -40.35
N GLN A 190 -5.77 25.58 -41.19
CA GLN A 190 -6.98 26.09 -41.86
C GLN A 190 -8.10 26.43 -40.87
N ALA A 191 -8.05 25.90 -39.64
CA ALA A 191 -9.02 26.23 -38.59
C ALA A 191 -8.79 27.61 -37.95
N ALA A 192 -7.67 28.28 -38.23
CA ALA A 192 -7.30 29.54 -37.56
C ALA A 192 -8.41 30.60 -37.58
N ALA A 193 -9.02 30.86 -38.73
CA ALA A 193 -10.08 31.87 -38.84
C ALA A 193 -11.32 31.55 -37.97
N ALA A 194 -11.69 30.27 -37.88
CA ALA A 194 -12.80 29.82 -37.03
C ALA A 194 -12.43 29.92 -35.54
N LEU A 195 -11.21 29.53 -35.20
CA LEU A 195 -10.70 29.59 -33.83
C LEU A 195 -10.52 31.04 -33.35
N GLU A 196 -10.04 31.94 -34.19
CA GLU A 196 -9.95 33.39 -33.93
C GLU A 196 -11.31 33.98 -33.57
N LYS A 197 -12.38 33.56 -34.25
CA LYS A 197 -13.75 33.97 -33.91
C LYS A 197 -14.18 33.45 -32.54
N THR A 198 -13.89 32.18 -32.22
CA THR A 198 -14.25 31.58 -30.93
C THR A 198 -13.38 32.08 -29.77
N ALA A 199 -12.17 32.57 -30.03
CA ALA A 199 -11.31 33.22 -29.06
C ALA A 199 -11.87 34.56 -28.55
N ALA A 200 -12.89 35.11 -29.21
CA ALA A 200 -13.66 36.26 -28.75
C ALA A 200 -15.00 35.88 -28.08
N SER A 201 -15.24 34.60 -27.79
CA SER A 201 -16.50 34.15 -27.18
C SER A 201 -16.68 34.67 -25.76
N ASP A 202 -17.94 34.99 -25.41
CA ASP A 202 -18.35 35.30 -24.03
C ASP A 202 -18.21 34.07 -23.12
N ASN A 203 -18.34 32.85 -23.67
CA ASN A 203 -18.11 31.61 -22.95
C ASN A 203 -16.62 31.48 -22.62
N ARG A 204 -16.31 31.60 -21.32
CA ARG A 204 -14.94 31.59 -20.79
C ARG A 204 -14.15 30.34 -21.17
N ASN A 205 -14.75 29.15 -21.08
CA ASN A 205 -14.07 27.90 -21.38
C ASN A 205 -13.72 27.80 -22.86
N ILE A 206 -14.65 28.19 -23.73
CA ILE A 206 -14.43 28.27 -25.18
C ILE A 206 -13.31 29.25 -25.50
N ARG A 207 -13.34 30.46 -24.95
CA ARG A 207 -12.27 31.44 -25.13
C ARG A 207 -10.90 30.90 -24.73
N LYS A 208 -10.79 30.28 -23.55
CA LYS A 208 -9.54 29.70 -23.04
C LYS A 208 -8.99 28.63 -23.98
N VAL A 209 -9.81 27.65 -24.35
CA VAL A 209 -9.37 26.54 -25.22
C VAL A 209 -9.07 27.01 -26.65
N SER A 210 -9.77 28.02 -27.16
CA SER A 210 -9.49 28.64 -28.46
C SER A 210 -8.15 29.37 -28.49
N LEU A 211 -7.83 30.18 -27.46
CA LEU A 211 -6.53 30.82 -27.36
C LEU A 211 -5.42 29.78 -27.32
N TYR A 212 -5.57 28.73 -26.51
CA TYR A 212 -4.63 27.61 -26.45
C TYR A 212 -4.44 26.95 -27.82
N ALA A 213 -5.52 26.59 -28.50
CA ALA A 213 -5.47 25.95 -29.81
C ALA A 213 -4.78 26.83 -30.86
N LEU A 214 -5.06 28.14 -30.89
CA LEU A 214 -4.36 29.09 -31.77
C LEU A 214 -2.85 29.13 -31.52
N SER A 215 -2.41 28.97 -30.25
CA SER A 215 -0.98 28.91 -29.94
C SER A 215 -0.28 27.67 -30.49
N GLU A 216 -0.98 26.53 -30.57
CA GLU A 216 -0.47 25.28 -31.14
C GLU A 216 -0.40 25.33 -32.67
N LEU A 217 -1.39 25.96 -33.32
CA LEU A 217 -1.41 26.17 -34.77
C LEU A 217 -0.24 27.04 -35.23
N ALA A 218 0.11 28.06 -34.43
CA ALA A 218 1.22 28.97 -34.67
C ALA A 218 1.17 29.64 -36.05
N VAL A 219 -0.01 30.02 -36.52
CA VAL A 219 -0.15 30.71 -37.82
C VAL A 219 -0.02 32.23 -37.67
N PRO A 220 0.65 32.93 -38.62
CA PRO A 220 0.84 34.37 -38.55
C PRO A 220 -0.44 35.21 -38.40
N SER A 221 -1.58 34.76 -38.96
CA SER A 221 -2.85 35.50 -38.90
C SER A 221 -3.35 35.70 -37.46
N SER A 222 -3.07 34.75 -36.58
CA SER A 222 -3.56 34.75 -35.20
C SER A 222 -2.72 35.61 -34.26
N ALA A 223 -1.60 36.16 -34.74
CA ALA A 223 -0.69 36.98 -33.94
C ALA A 223 -1.42 38.15 -33.27
N LYS A 224 -2.31 38.83 -33.99
CA LYS A 224 -3.04 39.99 -33.46
C LYS A 224 -4.00 39.58 -32.33
N VAL A 225 -4.76 38.51 -32.51
CA VAL A 225 -5.73 38.01 -31.52
C VAL A 225 -5.02 37.62 -30.22
N LEU A 226 -3.94 36.84 -30.32
CA LEU A 226 -3.17 36.40 -29.15
C LEU A 226 -2.43 37.55 -28.47
N ALA A 227 -1.82 38.45 -29.25
CA ALA A 227 -1.16 39.64 -28.71
C ALA A 227 -2.15 40.57 -27.99
N SER A 228 -3.34 40.80 -28.57
CA SER A 228 -4.38 41.62 -27.93
C SER A 228 -4.92 40.96 -26.66
N ALA A 229 -5.06 39.64 -26.62
CA ALA A 229 -5.47 38.91 -25.42
C ALA A 229 -4.41 38.99 -24.30
N ALA A 230 -3.13 38.91 -24.63
CA ALA A 230 -2.05 39.11 -23.65
C ALA A 230 -1.93 40.58 -23.21
N GLN A 231 -2.17 41.53 -24.12
CA GLN A 231 -2.13 42.95 -23.81
C GLN A 231 -3.28 43.38 -22.88
N SER A 232 -4.48 42.82 -23.04
CA SER A 232 -5.63 43.15 -22.19
C SER A 232 -5.42 42.75 -20.72
N THR A 233 -4.55 41.79 -20.47
CA THR A 233 -4.13 41.36 -19.12
C THR A 233 -2.86 42.07 -18.65
N SER A 234 -2.42 43.10 -19.38
CA SER A 234 -1.13 43.79 -19.14
C SER A 234 0.06 42.83 -19.10
N TYR A 235 -0.02 41.73 -19.85
CA TYR A 235 0.97 40.66 -19.90
C TYR A 235 1.25 40.02 -18.54
N THR A 236 0.25 39.97 -17.67
CA THR A 236 0.29 39.29 -16.37
C THR A 236 -0.50 37.98 -16.41
N TYR A 237 -0.56 37.29 -15.28
CA TYR A 237 -1.38 36.08 -15.13
C TYR A 237 -2.87 36.43 -15.17
N ASP A 238 -3.63 35.62 -15.89
CA ASP A 238 -5.08 35.62 -15.90
C ASP A 238 -5.59 34.18 -16.00
N GLU A 239 -6.85 33.94 -15.68
CA GLU A 239 -7.38 32.57 -15.62
C GLU A 239 -7.51 31.88 -16.99
N ALA A 240 -7.47 32.64 -18.10
CA ALA A 240 -7.41 32.09 -19.45
C ALA A 240 -5.97 31.87 -19.95
N ASP A 241 -4.96 32.18 -19.12
CA ASP A 241 -3.53 32.03 -19.39
C ASP A 241 -3.07 32.76 -20.68
N ALA A 242 -3.71 33.88 -21.04
CA ALA A 242 -3.55 34.55 -22.33
C ALA A 242 -2.09 34.96 -22.62
N THR A 243 -1.39 35.47 -21.60
CA THR A 243 0.03 35.84 -21.71
C THR A 243 0.92 34.63 -21.96
N ALA A 244 0.70 33.53 -21.23
CA ALA A 244 1.49 32.31 -21.37
C ALA A 244 1.26 31.64 -22.72
N VAL A 245 -0.01 31.61 -23.17
CA VAL A 245 -0.42 31.11 -24.48
C VAL A 245 0.20 31.96 -25.61
N TYR A 246 0.27 33.29 -25.47
CA TYR A 246 0.94 34.14 -26.45
C TYR A 246 2.45 33.87 -26.53
N LEU A 247 3.13 33.71 -25.40
CA LEU A 247 4.56 33.36 -25.38
C LEU A 247 4.82 31.98 -25.99
N LYS A 248 3.93 31.01 -25.73
CA LYS A 248 3.97 29.68 -26.35
C LYS A 248 3.78 29.75 -27.87
N TYR A 249 2.83 30.56 -28.32
CA TYR A 249 2.63 30.86 -29.74
C TYR A 249 3.90 31.41 -30.38
N LEU A 250 4.55 32.39 -29.76
CA LEU A 250 5.80 32.96 -30.28
C LEU A 250 6.92 31.91 -30.37
N ALA A 251 7.04 31.04 -29.35
CA ALA A 251 8.00 29.94 -29.38
C ALA A 251 7.75 28.95 -30.52
N HIS A 252 6.49 28.58 -30.77
CA HIS A 252 6.13 27.70 -31.88
C HIS A 252 6.28 28.38 -33.25
N LEU A 253 5.93 29.66 -33.36
CA LEU A 253 6.09 30.48 -34.56
C LEU A 253 7.57 30.65 -34.93
N ALA A 254 8.46 30.73 -33.93
CA ALA A 254 9.89 30.75 -34.16
C ALA A 254 10.41 29.47 -34.84
N GLY A 255 9.82 28.32 -34.51
CA GLY A 255 10.21 27.01 -35.03
C GLY A 255 9.59 26.62 -36.38
N ASN A 256 8.59 27.36 -36.91
CA ASN A 256 7.79 26.93 -38.06
C ASN A 256 8.04 27.73 -39.36
N GLY A 257 9.22 28.35 -39.50
CA GLY A 257 9.60 29.15 -40.68
C GLY A 257 9.17 30.61 -40.62
N SER A 258 8.46 31.04 -39.56
CA SER A 258 8.06 32.43 -39.31
C SER A 258 8.91 33.14 -38.24
N ALA A 259 10.15 32.69 -38.06
CA ALA A 259 11.08 33.21 -37.05
C ALA A 259 11.20 34.74 -37.01
N PRO A 260 11.29 35.48 -38.14
CA PRO A 260 11.39 36.94 -38.09
C PRO A 260 10.19 37.62 -37.41
N LEU A 261 8.98 37.07 -37.53
CA LEU A 261 7.78 37.60 -36.89
C LEU A 261 7.78 37.32 -35.39
N ALA A 262 8.15 36.10 -35.01
CA ALA A 262 8.28 35.71 -33.60
C ALA A 262 9.37 36.52 -32.90
N GLU A 263 10.52 36.68 -33.54
CA GLU A 263 11.65 37.46 -33.05
C GLU A 263 11.30 38.93 -32.85
N LYS A 264 10.61 39.55 -33.82
CA LYS A 264 10.13 40.93 -33.71
C LYS A 264 9.18 41.10 -32.53
N ALA A 265 8.20 40.21 -32.39
CA ALA A 265 7.25 40.25 -31.28
C ALA A 265 7.93 39.98 -29.92
N ALA A 266 8.87 39.04 -29.86
CA ALA A 266 9.65 38.77 -28.67
C ALA A 266 10.49 39.99 -28.25
N LEU A 267 11.14 40.68 -29.20
CA LEU A 267 11.87 41.94 -28.94
C LEU A 267 10.95 43.03 -28.37
N ASP A 268 9.73 43.15 -28.89
CA ASP A 268 8.75 44.11 -28.37
C ASP A 268 8.36 43.83 -26.91
N LEU A 269 8.38 42.56 -26.49
CA LEU A 269 8.12 42.12 -25.12
C LEU A 269 9.33 42.28 -24.17
N LEU A 270 10.52 42.65 -24.66
CA LEU A 270 11.71 42.86 -23.80
C LEU A 270 11.74 44.24 -23.12
N LYS A 271 10.77 45.11 -23.41
CA LYS A 271 10.74 46.49 -22.92
C LYS A 271 10.58 46.54 -21.39
N PRO A 272 11.19 47.52 -20.69
CA PRO A 272 11.08 47.67 -19.23
C PRO A 272 9.66 47.88 -18.66
N ALA A 273 8.67 48.17 -19.49
CA ALA A 273 7.27 48.27 -19.07
C ALA A 273 6.55 46.90 -18.98
N ILE A 274 7.11 45.84 -19.56
CA ILE A 274 6.52 44.49 -19.58
C ILE A 274 6.94 43.72 -18.33
N PRO A 275 6.06 42.98 -17.62
CA PRO A 275 6.43 42.24 -16.41
C PRO A 275 7.66 41.33 -16.58
N THR A 276 8.47 41.22 -15.53
CA THR A 276 9.78 40.55 -15.56
C THR A 276 9.71 39.09 -16.02
N ALA A 277 8.69 38.34 -15.57
CA ALA A 277 8.47 36.96 -16.01
C ALA A 277 8.19 36.85 -17.53
N THR A 278 7.39 37.77 -18.06
CA THR A 278 7.01 37.80 -19.49
C THR A 278 8.21 38.17 -20.36
N ARG A 279 8.94 39.24 -20.02
CA ARG A 279 10.16 39.60 -20.76
C ARG A 279 11.24 38.51 -20.69
N SER A 280 11.36 37.80 -19.57
CA SER A 280 12.32 36.68 -19.44
C SER A 280 11.98 35.52 -20.36
N SER A 281 10.68 35.22 -20.50
CA SER A 281 10.18 34.20 -21.41
C SER A 281 10.34 34.61 -22.87
N ALA A 282 10.07 35.89 -23.20
CA ALA A 282 10.32 36.43 -24.52
C ALA A 282 11.82 36.45 -24.87
N LEU A 283 12.70 36.72 -23.89
CA LEU A 283 14.15 36.66 -24.05
C LEU A 283 14.59 35.25 -24.44
N LYS A 284 14.01 34.22 -23.79
CA LYS A 284 14.22 32.82 -24.16
C LYS A 284 13.78 32.52 -25.58
N VAL A 285 12.58 32.95 -25.98
CA VAL A 285 12.07 32.75 -27.36
C VAL A 285 13.05 33.33 -28.38
N TYR A 286 13.50 34.57 -28.17
CA TYR A 286 14.45 35.22 -29.07
C TYR A 286 15.81 34.52 -29.08
N SER A 287 16.37 34.20 -27.91
CA SER A 287 17.69 33.55 -27.83
C SER A 287 17.69 32.16 -28.44
N ASP A 288 16.63 31.37 -28.22
CA ASP A 288 16.54 30.01 -28.75
C ASP A 288 16.31 30.01 -30.28
N SER A 289 15.55 30.98 -30.81
CA SER A 289 15.37 31.16 -32.26
C SER A 289 16.70 31.44 -32.97
N ARG A 290 17.59 32.22 -32.34
CA ARG A 290 18.84 32.72 -32.95
C ARG A 290 20.08 31.90 -32.56
N GLY A 291 20.00 31.05 -31.54
CA GLY A 291 21.14 30.33 -30.97
C GLY A 291 22.31 31.27 -30.63
N GLN A 292 23.51 30.98 -31.14
CA GLN A 292 24.70 31.80 -30.89
C GLN A 292 24.54 33.26 -31.35
N ALA A 293 23.78 33.52 -32.41
CA ALA A 293 23.52 34.88 -32.89
C ALA A 293 22.61 35.68 -31.94
N GLY A 294 21.97 35.03 -30.96
CA GLY A 294 21.19 35.65 -29.88
C GLY A 294 22.02 36.07 -28.67
N VAL A 295 23.30 35.68 -28.58
CA VAL A 295 24.16 36.05 -27.44
C VAL A 295 24.25 37.56 -27.18
N PRO A 296 24.31 38.45 -28.19
CA PRO A 296 24.32 39.89 -27.95
C PRO A 296 23.12 40.41 -27.13
N ILE A 297 21.91 39.86 -27.32
CA ILE A 297 20.74 40.30 -26.55
C ILE A 297 20.81 39.81 -25.09
N LEU A 298 21.40 38.63 -24.85
CA LEU A 298 21.61 38.10 -23.50
C LEU A 298 22.68 38.92 -22.75
N VAL A 299 23.77 39.30 -23.44
CA VAL A 299 24.80 40.21 -22.92
C VAL A 299 24.23 41.61 -22.68
N GLN A 300 23.26 42.06 -23.47
CA GLN A 300 22.55 43.33 -23.20
C GLN A 300 21.64 43.21 -21.97
N ALA A 301 20.86 42.12 -21.86
CA ALA A 301 19.90 41.90 -20.78
C ALA A 301 20.57 41.78 -19.40
N MET A 302 21.79 41.24 -19.32
CA MET A 302 22.57 41.23 -18.06
C MET A 302 22.98 42.63 -17.57
N ASN A 303 22.83 43.70 -18.37
CA ASN A 303 23.07 45.08 -17.91
C ASN A 303 21.81 45.74 -17.32
N SER A 304 20.68 45.03 -17.24
CA SER A 304 19.45 45.56 -16.65
C SER A 304 19.61 45.82 -15.16
N ASP A 305 18.96 46.86 -14.64
CA ASP A 305 18.89 47.09 -13.19
C ASP A 305 17.95 46.10 -12.47
N ASP A 306 17.06 45.43 -13.20
CA ASP A 306 16.20 44.35 -12.70
C ASP A 306 17.01 43.06 -12.47
N ALA A 307 17.17 42.67 -11.19
CA ALA A 307 17.97 41.52 -10.80
C ALA A 307 17.39 40.17 -11.26
N GLU A 308 16.07 40.02 -11.27
CA GLU A 308 15.42 38.79 -11.74
C GLU A 308 15.62 38.62 -13.25
N TYR A 309 15.50 39.72 -14.01
CA TYR A 309 15.72 39.71 -15.45
C TYR A 309 17.19 39.41 -15.81
N ARG A 310 18.16 39.99 -15.09
CA ARG A 310 19.59 39.64 -15.25
C ARG A 310 19.85 38.17 -14.98
N ALA A 311 19.30 37.63 -13.89
CA ALA A 311 19.47 36.22 -13.54
C ALA A 311 18.89 35.30 -14.62
N ALA A 312 17.73 35.65 -15.19
CA ALA A 312 17.16 34.93 -16.33
C ALA A 312 18.09 34.96 -17.54
N ALA A 313 18.62 36.14 -17.91
CA ALA A 313 19.55 36.29 -19.04
C ALA A 313 20.81 35.43 -18.87
N LEU A 314 21.42 35.42 -17.69
CA LEU A 314 22.61 34.62 -17.39
C LEU A 314 22.32 33.12 -17.34
N LYS A 315 21.12 32.71 -16.92
CA LYS A 315 20.70 31.30 -17.00
C LYS A 315 20.53 30.87 -18.46
N LEU A 316 19.86 31.69 -19.27
CA LEU A 316 19.66 31.45 -20.71
C LEU A 316 20.96 31.48 -21.51
N ALA A 317 22.00 32.16 -21.01
CA ALA A 317 23.31 32.21 -21.63
C ALA A 317 24.08 30.89 -21.60
N GLN A 318 23.89 30.04 -20.58
CA GLN A 318 24.75 28.88 -20.31
C GLN A 318 24.95 27.95 -21.52
N PRO A 319 23.93 27.57 -22.30
CA PRO A 319 24.10 26.71 -23.48
C PRO A 319 24.97 27.31 -24.59
N TYR A 320 25.20 28.63 -24.58
CA TYR A 320 25.92 29.37 -25.62
C TYR A 320 27.35 29.75 -25.24
N VAL A 321 27.79 29.40 -24.02
CA VAL A 321 29.11 29.78 -23.49
C VAL A 321 30.24 28.95 -24.08
N ASP A 322 30.03 27.65 -24.28
CA ASP A 322 31.06 26.71 -24.77
C ASP A 322 31.52 27.03 -26.19
N LYS A 323 30.61 27.55 -27.04
CA LYS A 323 30.89 27.94 -28.42
C LYS A 323 31.25 29.42 -28.57
N GLY A 324 31.38 30.17 -27.47
CA GLY A 324 31.67 31.61 -27.51
C GLY A 324 31.79 32.26 -26.14
N THR A 325 32.90 32.00 -25.43
CA THR A 325 33.17 32.56 -24.09
C THR A 325 33.64 34.03 -24.12
N SER A 326 34.23 34.47 -25.23
CA SER A 326 34.86 35.80 -25.36
C SER A 326 33.93 36.99 -25.07
N PRO A 327 32.65 37.03 -25.52
CA PRO A 327 31.73 38.12 -25.18
C PRO A 327 31.48 38.23 -23.67
N TRP A 328 31.36 37.11 -22.97
CA TRP A 328 31.14 37.06 -21.52
C TRP A 328 32.37 37.49 -20.73
N VAL A 329 33.57 37.10 -21.17
CA VAL A 329 34.83 37.56 -20.58
C VAL A 329 35.04 39.06 -20.81
N ALA A 330 34.67 39.59 -21.99
CA ALA A 330 34.73 41.01 -22.28
C ALA A 330 33.72 41.79 -21.42
N ALA A 331 32.51 41.27 -21.24
CA ALA A 331 31.46 41.85 -20.41
C ALA A 331 31.86 41.86 -18.92
N LEU A 332 32.44 40.76 -18.42
CA LEU A 332 32.97 40.65 -17.05
C LEU A 332 33.93 41.79 -16.69
N LYS A 333 34.81 42.19 -17.60
CA LYS A 333 35.80 43.27 -17.37
C LYS A 333 35.16 44.65 -17.19
N LYS A 334 33.96 44.86 -17.73
CA LYS A 334 33.27 46.17 -17.73
C LYS A 334 32.12 46.26 -16.73
N ALA A 335 31.70 45.12 -16.19
CA ALA A 335 30.54 45.02 -15.30
C ALA A 335 30.80 45.59 -13.90
N LYS A 336 29.74 46.07 -13.23
CA LYS A 336 29.76 46.42 -11.79
C LYS A 336 29.90 45.15 -10.93
N PRO A 337 30.40 45.25 -9.68
CA PRO A 337 30.81 44.08 -8.90
C PRO A 337 29.73 42.99 -8.73
N GLU A 338 28.48 43.37 -8.55
CA GLU A 338 27.37 42.42 -8.39
C GLU A 338 27.22 41.57 -9.67
N VAL A 339 27.24 42.22 -10.82
CA VAL A 339 27.15 41.57 -12.14
C VAL A 339 28.41 40.78 -12.46
N GLN A 340 29.60 41.22 -12.02
CA GLN A 340 30.83 40.44 -12.15
C GLN A 340 30.72 39.08 -11.45
N ALA A 341 30.20 39.06 -10.21
CA ALA A 341 30.01 37.82 -9.45
C ALA A 341 29.00 36.88 -10.14
N GLU A 342 27.91 37.44 -10.68
CA GLU A 342 26.89 36.70 -11.42
C GLU A 342 27.47 36.06 -12.70
N ILE A 343 28.27 36.81 -13.49
CA ILE A 343 28.94 36.31 -14.70
C ILE A 343 29.96 35.20 -14.35
N ILE A 344 30.80 35.41 -13.34
CA ILE A 344 31.80 34.41 -12.92
C ILE A 344 31.11 33.10 -12.52
N SER A 345 30.00 33.20 -11.78
CA SER A 345 29.23 32.03 -11.35
C SER A 345 28.56 31.32 -12.54
N MET A 346 28.03 32.08 -13.50
CA MET A 346 27.46 31.55 -14.73
C MET A 346 28.51 30.78 -15.56
N LEU A 347 29.71 31.35 -15.74
CA LEU A 347 30.82 30.70 -16.44
C LEU A 347 31.25 29.39 -15.77
N GLY A 348 31.26 29.35 -14.44
CA GLY A 348 31.53 28.13 -13.68
C GLY A 348 30.46 27.05 -13.86
N ARG A 349 29.18 27.43 -13.88
CA ARG A 349 28.06 26.50 -14.15
C ARG A 349 28.06 25.98 -15.59
N ALA A 350 28.44 26.83 -16.54
CA ALA A 350 28.54 26.47 -17.95
C ALA A 350 29.77 25.59 -18.27
N GLY A 351 30.74 25.44 -17.36
CA GLY A 351 31.93 24.63 -17.63
C GLY A 351 32.99 25.33 -18.47
N ALA A 352 33.00 26.68 -18.49
CA ALA A 352 33.82 27.50 -19.39
C ALA A 352 35.32 27.53 -19.01
N THR A 353 36.03 26.42 -19.19
CA THR A 353 37.45 26.27 -18.81
C THR A 353 38.37 27.33 -19.45
N SER A 354 38.06 27.80 -20.66
CA SER A 354 38.78 28.87 -21.36
C SER A 354 38.76 30.21 -20.61
N ALA A 355 37.78 30.45 -19.73
CA ALA A 355 37.69 31.67 -18.92
C ALA A 355 38.57 31.62 -17.66
N LEU A 356 39.06 30.45 -17.26
CA LEU A 356 39.78 30.25 -16.00
C LEU A 356 40.96 31.20 -15.79
N PRO A 357 41.86 31.46 -16.78
CA PRO A 357 42.97 32.41 -16.60
C PRO A 357 42.52 33.84 -16.29
N THR A 358 41.29 34.21 -16.68
CA THR A 358 40.71 35.51 -16.31
C THR A 358 40.07 35.45 -14.93
N ILE A 359 39.35 34.38 -14.61
CA ILE A 359 38.64 34.21 -13.33
C ILE A 359 39.62 34.18 -12.14
N VAL A 360 40.77 33.51 -12.27
CA VAL A 360 41.79 33.43 -11.20
C VAL A 360 42.28 34.82 -10.77
N LYS A 361 42.29 35.81 -11.66
CA LYS A 361 42.67 37.20 -11.33
C LYS A 361 41.70 37.87 -10.35
N TYR A 362 40.47 37.37 -10.24
CA TYR A 362 39.45 37.89 -9.33
C TYR A 362 39.51 37.27 -7.93
N LEU A 363 40.38 36.29 -7.67
CA LEU A 363 40.65 35.76 -6.32
C LEU A 363 41.24 36.83 -5.38
N SER A 364 41.84 37.89 -5.92
CA SER A 364 42.36 39.05 -5.18
C SER A 364 41.39 40.24 -5.18
N SER A 365 40.16 40.08 -5.65
CA SER A 365 39.16 41.17 -5.70
C SER A 365 38.91 41.76 -4.30
N LYS A 366 38.77 43.08 -4.22
CA LYS A 366 38.36 43.78 -2.98
C LYS A 366 36.87 43.60 -2.69
N ASN A 367 36.06 43.30 -3.71
CA ASN A 367 34.63 43.01 -3.51
C ASN A 367 34.47 41.54 -3.10
N SER A 368 33.82 41.31 -1.95
CA SER A 368 33.64 39.98 -1.37
C SER A 368 32.83 39.05 -2.29
N GLN A 369 31.70 39.49 -2.86
CA GLN A 369 30.87 38.64 -3.74
C GLN A 369 31.64 38.17 -4.98
N VAL A 370 32.41 39.07 -5.59
CA VAL A 370 33.26 38.76 -6.76
C VAL A 370 34.33 37.73 -6.40
N LYS A 371 35.02 37.93 -5.27
CA LYS A 371 36.05 37.01 -4.80
C LYS A 371 35.46 35.62 -4.52
N GLN A 372 34.31 35.55 -3.87
CA GLN A 372 33.62 34.32 -3.51
C GLN A 372 33.18 33.53 -4.75
N ALA A 373 32.61 34.21 -5.74
CA ALA A 373 32.30 33.61 -7.04
C ALA A 373 33.58 33.09 -7.73
N ALA A 374 34.69 33.84 -7.66
CA ALA A 374 35.96 33.42 -8.24
C ALA A 374 36.56 32.18 -7.54
N ILE A 375 36.47 32.08 -6.20
CA ILE A 375 36.92 30.90 -5.45
C ILE A 375 36.15 29.66 -5.90
N TRP A 376 34.81 29.72 -5.87
CA TRP A 376 33.95 28.60 -6.26
C TRP A 376 34.20 28.19 -7.72
N THR A 377 34.22 29.15 -8.65
CA THR A 377 34.42 28.87 -10.08
C THR A 377 35.83 28.34 -10.35
N THR A 378 36.87 28.82 -9.65
CA THR A 378 38.24 28.30 -9.79
C THR A 378 38.31 26.83 -9.41
N GLY A 379 37.67 26.43 -8.30
CA GLY A 379 37.59 25.01 -7.95
C GLY A 379 36.79 24.19 -8.96
N LYS A 380 35.68 24.73 -9.46
CA LYS A 380 34.84 24.02 -10.43
C LYS A 380 35.54 23.76 -11.76
N LEU A 381 36.35 24.71 -12.24
CA LEU A 381 36.95 24.65 -13.58
C LEU A 381 38.43 24.23 -13.59
N GLY A 382 39.17 24.43 -12.48
CA GLY A 382 40.63 24.36 -12.48
C GLY A 382 41.27 22.98 -12.31
N GLY A 383 40.50 21.95 -11.95
CA GLY A 383 41.05 20.63 -11.65
C GLY A 383 42.21 20.70 -10.65
N THR A 384 43.32 20.01 -10.90
CA THR A 384 44.50 20.04 -10.01
C THR A 384 45.11 21.45 -9.86
N SER A 385 45.07 22.28 -10.92
CA SER A 385 45.64 23.64 -10.89
C SER A 385 44.87 24.61 -9.99
N ALA A 386 43.63 24.28 -9.62
CA ALA A 386 42.85 25.06 -8.67
C ALA A 386 43.54 25.13 -7.29
N ILE A 387 44.22 24.07 -6.87
CA ILE A 387 44.87 24.01 -5.55
C ILE A 387 45.94 25.09 -5.43
N THR A 388 46.83 25.17 -6.43
CA THR A 388 47.89 26.20 -6.50
C THR A 388 47.31 27.62 -6.44
N SER A 389 46.13 27.83 -7.01
CA SER A 389 45.47 29.15 -7.03
C SER A 389 44.72 29.47 -5.74
N LEU A 390 44.17 28.47 -5.05
CA LEU A 390 43.37 28.64 -3.83
C LEU A 390 44.22 28.67 -2.55
N LEU A 391 45.38 28.02 -2.51
CA LEU A 391 46.27 28.03 -1.35
C LEU A 391 46.68 29.44 -0.88
N PRO A 392 47.03 30.40 -1.77
CA PRO A 392 47.30 31.77 -1.37
C PRO A 392 46.11 32.47 -0.71
N VAL A 393 44.87 32.12 -1.08
CA VAL A 393 43.65 32.69 -0.49
C VAL A 393 43.49 32.25 0.96
N LEU A 394 43.90 31.04 1.33
CA LEU A 394 43.90 30.59 2.74
C LEU A 394 44.90 31.37 3.61
N LYS A 395 45.93 31.97 3.03
CA LYS A 395 46.95 32.73 3.77
C LYS A 395 46.53 34.16 4.08
N THR A 396 45.74 34.78 3.21
CA THR A 396 45.45 36.23 3.26
C THR A 396 43.95 36.57 3.27
N GLY A 397 43.09 35.57 3.08
CA GLY A 397 41.65 35.73 2.99
C GLY A 397 40.98 36.00 4.34
N SER A 398 39.76 36.53 4.28
CA SER A 398 38.88 36.63 5.45
C SER A 398 38.37 35.26 5.90
N ALA A 399 37.74 35.17 7.08
CA ALA A 399 37.10 33.94 7.54
C ALA A 399 36.08 33.37 6.52
N GLN A 400 35.33 34.26 5.85
CA GLN A 400 34.39 33.87 4.79
C GLN A 400 35.12 33.34 3.54
N ASP A 401 36.29 33.88 3.21
CA ASP A 401 37.10 33.39 2.09
C ASP A 401 37.65 32.00 2.40
N ILE A 402 38.13 31.79 3.63
CA ILE A 402 38.64 30.49 4.12
C ILE A 402 37.54 29.43 4.07
N GLU A 403 36.34 29.74 4.56
CA GLU A 403 35.21 28.81 4.55
C GLU A 403 34.80 28.42 3.12
N THR A 404 34.78 29.38 2.20
CA THR A 404 34.45 29.08 0.79
C THR A 404 35.55 28.30 0.10
N VAL A 405 36.82 28.55 0.41
CA VAL A 405 37.92 27.70 -0.06
C VAL A 405 37.77 26.28 0.51
N LYS A 406 37.46 26.12 1.80
CA LYS A 406 37.20 24.81 2.42
C LYS A 406 36.13 24.02 1.66
N ASN A 407 34.96 24.61 1.47
CA ASN A 407 33.83 23.99 0.77
C ASN A 407 34.16 23.67 -0.70
N THR A 408 34.95 24.54 -1.33
CA THR A 408 35.47 24.31 -2.68
C THR A 408 36.43 23.11 -2.71
N LEU A 409 37.38 23.04 -1.78
CA LEU A 409 38.34 21.94 -1.70
C LEU A 409 37.64 20.62 -1.40
N LEU A 410 36.63 20.57 -0.53
CA LEU A 410 35.85 19.35 -0.23
C LEU A 410 35.24 18.72 -1.49
N THR A 411 34.85 19.53 -2.47
CA THR A 411 34.21 19.05 -3.72
C THR A 411 35.17 18.89 -4.90
N LEU A 412 36.44 19.32 -4.76
CA LEU A 412 37.42 19.31 -5.84
C LEU A 412 37.96 17.89 -6.13
N PRO A 413 37.74 17.31 -7.32
CA PRO A 413 38.32 16.02 -7.69
C PRO A 413 39.76 16.20 -8.20
N ALA A 414 40.72 16.35 -7.27
CA ALA A 414 42.13 16.57 -7.62
C ALA A 414 43.07 15.52 -7.01
N LYS A 415 43.90 14.89 -7.85
CA LYS A 415 44.95 13.96 -7.43
C LYS A 415 46.06 14.71 -6.67
N GLY A 416 46.52 14.15 -5.55
CA GLY A 416 47.56 14.77 -4.71
C GLY A 416 47.07 15.97 -3.88
N LEU A 417 45.76 16.17 -3.75
CA LEU A 417 45.18 17.25 -2.96
C LEU A 417 45.53 17.14 -1.47
N THR A 418 45.41 15.96 -0.89
CA THR A 418 45.72 15.72 0.52
C THR A 418 47.19 15.95 0.84
N ASP A 419 48.09 15.60 -0.08
CA ASP A 419 49.53 15.87 0.04
C ASP A 419 49.81 17.38 0.07
N GLN A 420 49.31 18.12 -0.93
CA GLN A 420 49.52 19.57 -1.02
C GLN A 420 48.91 20.32 0.16
N LEU A 421 47.77 19.86 0.67
CA LEU A 421 47.15 20.44 1.87
C LEU A 421 47.96 20.14 3.13
N ALA A 422 48.46 18.91 3.28
CA ALA A 422 49.32 18.53 4.40
C ALA A 422 50.63 19.33 4.41
N ASP A 423 51.26 19.51 3.24
CA ASP A 423 52.48 20.32 3.09
C ASP A 423 52.24 21.81 3.43
N ALA A 424 51.06 22.33 3.07
CA ALA A 424 50.71 23.72 3.34
C ALA A 424 50.32 23.99 4.80
N LEU A 425 49.74 23.01 5.50
CA LEU A 425 49.12 23.18 6.81
C LEU A 425 50.03 23.85 7.86
N PRO A 426 51.32 23.47 8.04
CA PRO A 426 52.22 24.11 9.00
C PRO A 426 52.50 25.60 8.72
N GLN A 427 52.32 26.04 7.47
CA GLN A 427 52.63 27.38 7.00
C GLN A 427 51.39 28.30 6.95
N LEU A 428 50.22 27.77 7.30
CA LEU A 428 48.97 28.54 7.31
C LEU A 428 48.81 29.31 8.62
N PRO A 429 48.19 30.51 8.58
CA PRO A 429 47.82 31.24 9.78
C PRO A 429 46.81 30.43 10.62
N THR A 430 46.79 30.64 11.94
CA THR A 430 45.93 29.87 12.87
C THR A 430 44.45 29.90 12.47
N GLY A 431 43.96 31.02 11.92
CA GLY A 431 42.58 31.13 11.43
C GLY A 431 42.22 30.24 10.22
N ALA A 432 43.22 29.73 9.49
CA ALA A 432 43.01 28.87 8.31
C ALA A 432 43.34 27.39 8.54
N GLN A 433 44.10 27.07 9.59
CA GLN A 433 44.48 25.70 9.93
C GLN A 433 43.26 24.77 10.17
N PRO A 434 42.20 25.16 10.91
CA PRO A 434 41.04 24.30 11.14
C PRO A 434 40.36 23.85 9.84
N ALA A 435 40.22 24.75 8.87
CA ALA A 435 39.59 24.44 7.59
C ALA A 435 40.35 23.35 6.82
N VAL A 436 41.69 23.39 6.83
CA VAL A 436 42.49 22.37 6.16
C VAL A 436 42.48 21.04 6.92
N ILE A 437 42.53 21.07 8.26
CA ILE A 437 42.39 19.86 9.10
C ILE A 437 41.04 19.19 8.84
N GLU A 438 39.95 19.95 8.78
CA GLU A 438 38.61 19.46 8.46
C GLU A 438 38.55 18.82 7.06
N VAL A 439 39.21 19.40 6.05
CA VAL A 439 39.27 18.84 4.70
C VAL A 439 40.04 17.51 4.67
N LEU A 440 41.18 17.44 5.37
CA LEU A 440 41.96 16.20 5.48
C LEU A 440 41.15 15.10 6.18
N ALA A 441 40.46 15.45 7.27
CA ALA A 441 39.59 14.53 8.01
C ALA A 441 38.40 14.06 7.18
N ALA A 442 37.70 14.97 6.49
CA ALA A 442 36.57 14.63 5.62
C ALA A 442 36.99 13.73 4.44
N ARG A 443 38.24 13.84 4.01
CA ARG A 443 38.84 12.96 2.99
C ARG A 443 39.46 11.68 3.54
N LYS A 444 39.39 11.42 4.85
CA LYS A 444 40.00 10.25 5.51
C LYS A 444 41.48 10.06 5.16
N ALA A 445 42.24 11.16 5.12
CA ALA A 445 43.66 11.17 4.76
C ALA A 445 44.54 10.60 5.90
N SER A 446 44.35 9.32 6.24
CA SER A 446 44.93 8.68 7.42
C SER A 446 46.46 8.69 7.45
N ASP A 447 47.10 8.61 6.28
CA ASP A 447 48.54 8.77 6.10
C ASP A 447 49.07 10.16 6.50
N LYS A 448 48.18 11.13 6.74
CA LYS A 448 48.51 12.50 7.18
C LYS A 448 48.27 12.74 8.67
N LEU A 449 47.92 11.72 9.46
CA LEU A 449 47.74 11.87 10.91
C LEU A 449 48.98 12.46 11.60
N ALA A 450 50.18 12.05 11.17
CA ALA A 450 51.44 12.56 11.72
C ALA A 450 51.61 14.09 11.52
N VAL A 451 51.03 14.64 10.45
CA VAL A 451 51.07 16.09 10.16
C VAL A 451 50.05 16.86 11.01
N VAL A 452 48.90 16.23 11.33
CA VAL A 452 47.84 16.85 12.16
C VAL A 452 48.13 16.74 13.67
N SER A 453 48.82 15.68 14.10
CA SER A 453 49.07 15.39 15.52
C SER A 453 49.74 16.52 16.34
N PRO A 454 50.71 17.30 15.80
CA PRO A 454 51.28 18.44 16.52
C PRO A 454 50.23 19.49 16.93
N PHE A 455 49.15 19.65 16.16
CA PHE A 455 48.11 20.63 16.41
C PHE A 455 47.19 20.29 17.59
N LEU A 456 47.22 19.04 18.10
CA LEU A 456 46.55 18.65 19.35
C LEU A 456 47.05 19.46 20.56
N LYS A 457 48.29 19.96 20.49
CA LYS A 457 48.94 20.77 21.53
C LYS A 457 48.92 22.27 21.21
N SER A 458 48.18 22.70 20.19
CA SER A 458 48.06 24.12 19.84
C SER A 458 47.48 24.92 21.01
N THR A 459 48.04 26.11 21.26
CA THR A 459 47.48 27.07 22.23
C THR A 459 46.19 27.72 21.72
N ASP A 460 45.93 27.64 20.41
CA ASP A 460 44.66 28.03 19.81
C ASP A 460 43.63 26.90 20.00
N THR A 461 42.55 27.21 20.71
CA THR A 461 41.49 26.24 21.08
C THR A 461 40.68 25.78 19.88
N THR A 462 40.56 26.60 18.84
CA THR A 462 39.86 26.23 17.60
C THR A 462 40.69 25.23 16.81
N VAL A 463 41.99 25.47 16.69
CA VAL A 463 42.94 24.59 16.01
C VAL A 463 43.04 23.24 16.73
N SER A 464 43.26 23.26 18.05
CA SER A 464 43.33 22.02 18.82
C SER A 464 42.01 21.24 18.80
N SER A 465 40.86 21.92 18.90
CA SER A 465 39.55 21.26 18.77
C SER A 465 39.36 20.60 17.40
N ALA A 466 39.75 21.26 16.30
CA ALA A 466 39.71 20.67 14.97
C ALA A 466 40.62 19.44 14.86
N ALA A 467 41.82 19.49 15.42
CA ALA A 467 42.75 18.36 15.45
C ALA A 467 42.19 17.17 16.24
N PHE A 468 41.59 17.38 17.41
CA PHE A 468 40.96 16.31 18.19
C PHE A 468 39.79 15.66 17.44
N LYS A 469 38.90 16.46 16.82
CA LYS A 469 37.79 15.95 16.01
C LYS A 469 38.28 15.15 14.79
N ALA A 470 39.39 15.57 14.20
CA ALA A 470 39.98 14.90 13.04
C ALA A 470 40.55 13.52 13.37
N LEU A 471 40.94 13.24 14.63
CA LEU A 471 41.52 11.95 15.03
C LEU A 471 40.66 10.79 14.57
N LYS A 472 39.34 10.84 14.80
CA LYS A 472 38.40 9.78 14.41
C LYS A 472 38.54 9.36 12.94
N SER A 473 38.72 10.31 12.03
CA SER A 473 38.78 10.05 10.59
C SER A 473 40.19 9.77 10.08
N LEU A 474 41.22 10.18 10.83
CA LEU A 474 42.61 10.08 10.43
C LEU A 474 43.34 8.89 11.07
N SER A 475 42.86 8.37 12.20
CA SER A 475 43.48 7.24 12.89
C SER A 475 43.03 5.89 12.32
N THR A 476 43.96 4.95 12.34
CA THR A 476 43.78 3.55 11.97
C THR A 476 44.03 2.64 13.17
N SER A 477 43.83 1.33 13.02
CA SER A 477 44.18 0.36 14.07
C SER A 477 45.65 0.41 14.50
N ASN A 478 46.55 0.88 13.62
CA ASN A 478 47.98 1.03 13.93
C ASN A 478 48.26 2.15 14.94
N ASP A 479 47.32 3.09 15.10
CA ASP A 479 47.44 4.26 15.96
C ASP A 479 46.81 4.05 17.34
N LEU A 480 46.21 2.88 17.60
CA LEU A 480 45.56 2.55 18.87
C LEU A 480 46.48 2.73 20.10
N PRO A 481 47.76 2.29 20.09
CA PRO A 481 48.65 2.52 21.24
C PRO A 481 48.79 4.01 21.62
N GLN A 482 48.92 4.87 20.62
CA GLN A 482 49.04 6.32 20.79
C GLN A 482 47.72 6.93 21.28
N LEU A 483 46.59 6.47 20.76
CA LEU A 483 45.27 6.92 21.19
C LEU A 483 44.98 6.52 22.65
N PHE A 484 45.35 5.32 23.09
CA PHE A 484 45.22 4.91 24.49
C PHE A 484 46.12 5.74 25.42
N ALA A 485 47.37 6.00 25.02
CA ALA A 485 48.25 6.89 25.76
C ALA A 485 47.69 8.32 25.85
N LEU A 486 47.09 8.81 24.76
CA LEU A 486 46.44 10.12 24.70
C LEU A 486 45.21 10.18 25.63
N LEU A 487 44.38 9.14 25.68
CA LEU A 487 43.22 9.07 26.57
C LEU A 487 43.59 9.23 28.05
N ASN A 488 44.77 8.74 28.45
CA ASN A 488 45.26 8.83 29.82
C ASN A 488 45.84 10.21 30.20
N THR A 489 46.20 11.03 29.20
CA THR A 489 46.95 12.28 29.41
C THR A 489 46.12 13.55 29.14
N VAL A 490 45.05 13.44 28.37
CA VAL A 490 44.20 14.59 28.01
C VAL A 490 43.35 15.05 29.22
N PRO A 491 43.35 16.35 29.57
CA PRO A 491 42.62 16.86 30.74
C PRO A 491 41.19 17.35 30.44
N ALA A 492 40.91 17.76 29.19
CA ALA A 492 39.63 18.36 28.83
C ALA A 492 38.57 17.32 28.46
N ALA A 493 37.36 17.43 29.02
CA ALA A 493 36.26 16.48 28.80
C ALA A 493 35.88 16.32 27.32
N GLN A 494 35.84 17.41 26.55
CA GLN A 494 35.57 17.36 25.11
C GLN A 494 36.65 16.55 24.37
N SER A 495 37.91 16.79 24.69
CA SER A 495 39.04 16.09 24.07
C SER A 495 39.06 14.61 24.46
N ILE A 496 38.70 14.25 25.70
CA ILE A 496 38.49 12.85 26.12
C ILE A 496 37.44 12.18 25.22
N SER A 497 36.30 12.85 24.98
CA SER A 497 35.23 12.31 24.13
C SER A 497 35.69 12.10 22.69
N GLU A 498 36.44 13.04 22.10
CA GLU A 498 36.96 12.88 20.73
C GLU A 498 38.00 11.75 20.64
N VAL A 499 38.85 11.56 21.66
CA VAL A 499 39.78 10.43 21.71
C VAL A 499 39.04 9.11 21.87
N GLN A 500 38.01 9.03 22.72
CA GLN A 500 37.16 7.84 22.86
C GLN A 500 36.52 7.47 21.51
N LYS A 501 35.99 8.44 20.76
CA LYS A 501 35.44 8.22 19.42
C LYS A 501 36.49 7.71 18.44
N ALA A 502 37.71 8.26 18.49
CA ALA A 502 38.81 7.82 17.64
C ALA A 502 39.22 6.37 17.94
N ILE A 503 39.36 6.01 19.22
CA ILE A 503 39.61 4.62 19.64
C ILE A 503 38.48 3.70 19.15
N SER A 504 37.23 4.12 19.36
CA SER A 504 36.05 3.34 18.98
C SER A 504 35.99 3.07 17.47
N GLU A 505 36.35 4.04 16.63
CA GLU A 505 36.41 3.86 15.17
C GLU A 505 37.61 2.98 14.78
N SER A 506 38.79 3.23 15.33
CA SER A 506 40.02 2.53 14.97
C SER A 506 40.08 1.08 15.47
N ILE A 507 39.35 0.74 16.54
CA ILE A 507 39.32 -0.63 17.09
C ILE A 507 38.32 -1.53 16.37
N GLN A 508 37.32 -0.98 15.67
CA GLN A 508 36.35 -1.79 14.94
C GLN A 508 36.98 -2.65 13.83
N THR A 509 38.20 -2.33 13.39
CA THR A 509 38.93 -3.12 12.39
C THR A 509 39.80 -4.23 13.01
N THR A 510 39.81 -4.40 14.33
CA THR A 510 40.66 -5.39 15.03
C THR A 510 39.85 -6.57 15.54
N GLY A 511 39.52 -7.53 14.67
CA GLY A 511 38.84 -8.77 15.06
C GLY A 511 37.36 -8.59 15.43
N ASP A 512 36.80 -9.57 16.13
CA ASP A 512 35.40 -9.54 16.59
C ASP A 512 35.21 -8.70 17.88
N ALA A 513 33.96 -8.47 18.27
CA ALA A 513 33.63 -7.64 19.44
C ALA A 513 34.26 -8.16 20.75
N ALA A 514 34.50 -9.47 20.88
CA ALA A 514 35.12 -10.04 22.08
C ALA A 514 36.62 -9.71 22.11
N ALA A 515 37.33 -9.90 20.99
CA ALA A 515 38.74 -9.53 20.86
C ALA A 515 38.95 -8.02 21.05
N GLN A 516 38.09 -7.20 20.45
CA GLN A 516 38.09 -5.73 20.64
C GLN A 516 37.89 -5.38 22.12
N SER A 517 36.93 -6.02 22.79
CA SER A 517 36.65 -5.80 24.21
C SER A 517 37.86 -6.16 25.08
N GLU A 518 38.50 -7.31 24.84
CA GLU A 518 39.70 -7.73 25.59
C GLU A 518 40.85 -6.74 25.41
N GLN A 519 41.06 -6.22 24.20
CA GLN A 519 42.09 -5.21 23.96
C GLN A 519 41.85 -3.93 24.77
N VAL A 520 40.60 -3.42 24.82
CA VAL A 520 40.24 -2.26 25.64
C VAL A 520 40.36 -2.55 27.13
N LEU A 521 39.94 -3.74 27.57
CA LEU A 521 39.99 -4.14 28.98
C LEU A 521 41.43 -4.28 29.49
N ASN A 522 42.34 -4.82 28.67
CA ASN A 522 43.76 -4.88 28.99
C ASN A 522 44.36 -3.48 29.18
N GLN A 523 44.02 -2.53 28.29
CA GLN A 523 44.46 -1.13 28.41
C GLN A 523 43.84 -0.43 29.62
N MET A 524 42.56 -0.70 29.91
CA MET A 524 41.88 -0.21 31.11
C MET A 524 42.53 -0.72 32.40
N GLY A 525 42.93 -2.00 32.45
CA GLY A 525 43.61 -2.59 33.61
C GLY A 525 44.97 -1.94 33.91
N ALA A 526 45.72 -1.62 32.85
CA ALA A 526 47.01 -0.94 32.93
C ALA A 526 46.90 0.57 33.23
N ALA A 527 45.74 1.19 33.01
CA ALA A 527 45.53 2.61 33.26
C ALA A 527 45.46 2.96 34.75
N PRO A 528 45.87 4.19 35.16
CA PRO A 528 45.68 4.68 36.52
C PRO A 528 44.21 4.62 36.95
N ALA A 529 43.95 4.32 38.23
CA ALA A 529 42.59 4.09 38.74
C ALA A 529 41.59 5.20 38.35
N ALA A 530 41.99 6.48 38.47
CA ALA A 530 41.17 7.63 38.12
C ALA A 530 40.83 7.77 36.62
N LYS A 531 41.54 7.05 35.74
CA LYS A 531 41.37 7.08 34.27
C LYS A 531 40.59 5.88 33.73
N ARG A 532 40.50 4.78 34.51
CA ARG A 532 39.75 3.57 34.12
C ARG A 532 38.30 3.85 33.68
N PRO A 533 37.53 4.77 34.31
CA PRO A 533 36.17 5.07 33.86
C PRO A 533 36.06 5.57 32.41
N TYR A 534 37.13 6.17 31.85
CA TYR A 534 37.12 6.67 30.47
C TYR A 534 37.03 5.55 29.42
N TYR A 535 37.39 4.32 29.78
CA TYR A 535 37.36 3.18 28.88
C TYR A 535 35.94 2.58 28.74
N LEU A 536 35.05 2.82 29.71
CA LEU A 536 33.69 2.28 29.70
C LEU A 536 32.86 2.80 28.50
N ALA A 537 33.07 4.06 28.10
CA ALA A 537 32.43 4.62 26.92
C ALA A 537 32.88 3.91 25.64
N VAL A 538 34.17 3.56 25.51
CA VAL A 538 34.67 2.79 24.37
C VAL A 538 34.03 1.40 24.34
N LEU A 539 33.97 0.71 25.49
CA LEU A 539 33.30 -0.59 25.61
C LEU A 539 31.82 -0.54 25.17
N SER A 540 31.11 0.53 25.49
CA SER A 540 29.70 0.69 25.06
C SER A 540 29.52 0.77 23.55
N THR A 541 30.52 1.28 22.82
CA THR A 541 30.48 1.36 21.36
C THR A 541 30.85 0.05 20.68
N ILE A 542 31.73 -0.74 21.30
CA ILE A 542 32.08 -2.10 20.84
C ILE A 542 30.87 -3.01 21.01
N GLY A 543 30.18 -2.90 22.13
CA GLY A 543 29.02 -3.74 22.45
C GLY A 543 29.40 -5.20 22.71
N GLY A 544 28.39 -6.08 22.63
CA GLY A 544 28.58 -7.51 22.91
C GLY A 544 28.60 -7.88 24.40
N THR A 545 28.39 -9.16 24.68
CA THR A 545 28.21 -9.68 26.05
C THR A 545 29.44 -9.47 26.93
N ARG A 546 30.65 -9.59 26.36
CA ARG A 546 31.89 -9.43 27.13
C ARG A 546 32.08 -7.99 27.64
N ALA A 547 31.87 -7.00 26.78
CA ALA A 547 31.89 -5.59 27.17
C ALA A 547 30.78 -5.30 28.18
N LEU A 548 29.55 -5.79 27.93
CA LEU A 548 28.40 -5.56 28.80
C LEU A 548 28.67 -6.04 30.23
N ASN A 549 29.12 -7.29 30.37
CA ASN A 549 29.45 -7.87 31.67
C ASN A 549 30.52 -7.06 32.41
N SER A 550 31.53 -6.55 31.70
CA SER A 550 32.56 -5.70 32.30
C SER A 550 32.01 -4.35 32.79
N VAL A 551 31.11 -3.73 32.02
CA VAL A 551 30.48 -2.47 32.42
C VAL A 551 29.54 -2.67 33.62
N VAL A 552 28.79 -3.77 33.66
CA VAL A 552 27.95 -4.15 34.80
C VAL A 552 28.80 -4.43 36.05
N ALA A 553 29.92 -5.13 35.91
CA ALA A 553 30.87 -5.36 37.01
C ALA A 553 31.46 -4.03 37.53
N ALA A 554 31.76 -3.08 36.64
CA ALA A 554 32.24 -1.75 37.01
C ALA A 554 31.19 -0.96 37.80
N TYR A 555 29.90 -1.07 37.48
CA TYR A 555 28.82 -0.51 38.31
C TYR A 555 28.73 -1.20 39.68
N THR A 556 28.81 -2.52 39.72
CA THR A 556 28.62 -3.30 40.96
C THR A 556 29.73 -3.07 41.99
N THR A 557 30.99 -2.97 41.53
CA THR A 557 32.18 -2.92 42.40
C THR A 557 32.85 -1.55 42.48
N GLY A 558 32.47 -0.62 41.60
CA GLY A 558 33.12 0.69 41.47
C GLY A 558 32.70 1.72 42.52
N ASP A 559 33.51 2.78 42.62
CA ASP A 559 33.16 4.00 43.35
C ASP A 559 32.07 4.82 42.62
N GLN A 560 31.63 5.93 43.23
CA GLN A 560 30.55 6.75 42.69
C GLN A 560 30.85 7.28 41.27
N GLN A 561 32.10 7.64 40.98
CA GLN A 561 32.52 8.11 39.66
C GLN A 561 32.45 6.98 38.62
N THR A 562 32.90 5.78 39.00
CA THR A 562 32.86 4.58 38.14
C THR A 562 31.42 4.14 37.87
N LYS A 563 30.56 4.17 38.89
CA LYS A 563 29.13 3.88 38.75
C LYS A 563 28.44 4.83 37.77
N LYS A 564 28.68 6.13 37.91
CA LYS A 564 28.14 7.14 36.98
C LYS A 564 28.60 6.90 35.54
N ALA A 565 29.87 6.59 35.34
CA ALA A 565 30.41 6.26 34.02
C ALA A 565 29.84 4.94 33.46
N ALA A 566 29.59 3.94 34.31
CA ALA A 566 28.97 2.69 33.91
C ALA A 566 27.50 2.88 33.48
N ILE A 567 26.69 3.63 34.22
CA ILE A 567 25.32 3.96 33.82
C ILE A 567 25.32 4.73 32.49
N ALA A 568 26.22 5.70 32.32
CA ALA A 568 26.35 6.44 31.07
C ALA A 568 26.76 5.54 29.88
N ALA A 569 27.63 4.56 30.11
CA ALA A 569 28.02 3.56 29.10
C ALA A 569 26.82 2.66 28.75
N LEU A 570 26.09 2.13 29.73
CA LEU A 570 24.88 1.32 29.51
C LEU A 570 23.79 2.11 28.75
N SER A 571 23.61 3.39 29.06
CA SER A 571 22.63 4.27 28.40
C SER A 571 22.97 4.55 26.92
N ASN A 572 24.26 4.50 26.60
CA ASN A 572 24.79 4.73 25.25
C ASN A 572 25.08 3.44 24.49
N TRP A 573 24.66 2.29 25.03
CA TRP A 573 24.83 1.00 24.36
C TRP A 573 24.22 1.03 22.95
N THR A 574 24.87 0.31 22.04
CA THR A 574 24.50 0.29 20.62
C THR A 574 23.21 -0.47 20.33
N ASP A 575 22.72 -1.27 21.27
CA ASP A 575 21.47 -2.03 21.17
C ASP A 575 20.76 -2.18 22.53
N ALA A 576 19.61 -2.86 22.52
CA ALA A 576 18.75 -3.01 23.69
C ALA A 576 19.26 -3.99 24.75
N ARG A 577 20.44 -4.64 24.59
CA ARG A 577 20.95 -5.61 25.57
C ARG A 577 21.31 -4.98 26.92
N ALA A 578 21.56 -3.67 26.96
CA ALA A 578 21.76 -2.95 28.21
C ALA A 578 20.45 -2.59 28.94
N ALA A 579 19.29 -2.72 28.28
CA ALA A 579 18.01 -2.32 28.86
C ALA A 579 17.64 -3.13 30.11
N PRO A 580 17.77 -4.47 30.16
CA PRO A 580 17.51 -5.25 31.38
C PRO A 580 18.38 -4.79 32.56
N GLU A 581 19.66 -4.48 32.30
CA GLU A 581 20.60 -4.02 33.33
C GLU A 581 20.23 -2.62 33.85
N LEU A 582 19.87 -1.70 32.96
CA LEU A 582 19.40 -0.36 33.35
C LEU A 582 18.11 -0.43 34.17
N LEU A 583 17.17 -1.30 33.80
CA LEU A 583 15.94 -1.53 34.56
C LEU A 583 16.25 -2.13 35.94
N ALA A 584 17.13 -3.14 36.01
CA ALA A 584 17.55 -3.76 37.26
C ALA A 584 18.25 -2.77 38.20
N ILE A 585 19.09 -1.88 37.67
CA ILE A 585 19.69 -0.77 38.42
C ILE A 585 18.61 0.15 38.96
N SER A 586 17.66 0.54 38.11
CA SER A 586 16.55 1.44 38.48
C SER A 586 15.68 0.84 39.59
N GLN A 587 15.46 -0.48 39.59
CA GLN A 587 14.67 -1.18 40.61
C GLN A 587 15.40 -1.33 41.96
N LYS A 588 16.74 -1.39 41.96
CA LYS A 588 17.54 -1.75 43.15
C LYS A 588 18.22 -0.56 43.83
N THR A 589 18.58 0.48 43.07
CA THR A 589 19.32 1.60 43.63
C THR A 589 18.44 2.42 44.60
N LYS A 590 19.06 2.94 45.65
CA LYS A 590 18.45 3.90 46.59
C LYS A 590 18.94 5.32 46.36
N ASP A 591 19.90 5.50 45.46
CA ASP A 591 20.45 6.80 45.09
C ASP A 591 19.58 7.43 43.99
N ALA A 592 19.11 8.65 44.24
CA ALA A 592 18.16 9.33 43.35
C ALA A 592 18.80 9.72 42.01
N ASP A 593 20.08 10.07 41.99
CA ASP A 593 20.80 10.43 40.77
C ASP A 593 21.06 9.19 39.91
N GLU A 594 21.43 8.07 40.53
CA GLU A 594 21.56 6.78 39.86
C GLU A 594 20.22 6.32 39.28
N LEU A 595 19.13 6.39 40.05
CA LEU A 595 17.78 6.05 39.58
C LEU A 595 17.41 6.88 38.35
N ASN A 596 17.59 8.20 38.44
CA ASN A 596 17.23 9.11 37.35
C ASN A 596 18.07 8.85 36.09
N ALA A 597 19.39 8.62 36.25
CA ALA A 597 20.28 8.32 35.14
C ALA A 597 19.97 6.98 34.49
N ALA A 598 19.74 5.93 35.30
CA ALA A 598 19.43 4.58 34.80
C ALA A 598 18.08 4.54 34.09
N LEU A 599 17.06 5.19 34.63
CA LEU A 599 15.73 5.25 34.02
C LEU A 599 15.73 6.06 32.72
N THR A 600 16.41 7.20 32.69
CA THR A 600 16.59 8.00 31.46
C THR A 600 17.32 7.19 30.39
N GLY A 601 18.37 6.47 30.79
CA GLY A 601 19.09 5.54 29.94
C GLY A 601 18.18 4.45 29.39
N TYR A 602 17.39 3.81 30.25
CA TYR A 602 16.46 2.76 29.88
C TYR A 602 15.45 3.24 28.83
N VAL A 603 14.79 4.38 29.06
CA VAL A 603 13.85 4.98 28.09
C VAL A 603 14.54 5.30 26.75
N ALA A 604 15.76 5.84 26.79
CA ALA A 604 16.53 6.08 25.57
C ALA A 604 16.87 4.77 24.81
N THR A 605 17.17 3.68 25.53
CA THR A 605 17.38 2.37 24.89
C THR A 605 16.12 1.79 24.28
N VAL A 606 14.93 2.04 24.87
CA VAL A 606 13.64 1.67 24.25
C VAL A 606 13.48 2.37 22.89
N GLY A 607 13.77 3.67 22.85
CA GLY A 607 13.78 4.47 21.61
C GLY A 607 14.64 3.86 20.50
N LYS A 608 15.84 3.39 20.86
CA LYS A 608 16.84 2.81 19.94
C LYS A 608 16.59 1.32 19.62
N SER A 609 15.76 0.64 20.40
CA SER A 609 15.54 -0.80 20.29
C SER A 609 14.89 -1.20 18.95
N ALA A 610 15.22 -2.38 18.44
CA ALA A 610 14.59 -2.98 17.26
C ALA A 610 13.28 -3.75 17.60
N GLN A 611 12.87 -3.76 18.87
CA GLN A 611 11.64 -4.39 19.34
C GLN A 611 10.40 -3.79 18.67
N THR A 612 9.31 -4.57 18.60
CA THR A 612 8.03 -4.11 18.07
C THR A 612 7.47 -2.94 18.88
N PRO A 613 6.58 -2.09 18.31
CA PRO A 613 5.92 -1.03 19.07
C PRO A 613 5.19 -1.55 20.33
N VAL A 614 4.61 -2.75 20.27
CA VAL A 614 3.95 -3.40 21.41
C VAL A 614 4.95 -3.72 22.52
N ASN A 615 6.09 -4.34 22.20
CA ASN A 615 7.13 -4.62 23.18
C ASN A 615 7.75 -3.35 23.75
N LYS A 616 7.93 -2.30 22.94
CA LYS A 616 8.39 -1.00 23.45
C LYS A 616 7.43 -0.40 24.46
N VAL A 617 6.12 -0.56 24.26
CA VAL A 617 5.11 -0.14 25.24
C VAL A 617 5.22 -0.94 26.53
N ILE A 618 5.40 -2.26 26.45
CA ILE A 618 5.64 -3.11 27.64
C ILE A 618 6.89 -2.63 28.41
N MET A 619 7.99 -2.38 27.71
CA MET A 619 9.20 -1.83 28.32
C MET A 619 8.93 -0.48 29.02
N LEU A 620 8.23 0.45 28.38
CA LEU A 620 7.90 1.74 28.99
C LEU A 620 6.95 1.61 30.19
N ARG A 621 6.07 0.62 30.22
CA ARG A 621 5.27 0.31 31.41
C ARG A 621 6.16 -0.15 32.57
N ASN A 622 7.14 -1.01 32.31
CA ASN A 622 8.11 -1.40 33.33
C ASN A 622 8.89 -0.17 33.86
N ALA A 623 9.17 0.82 33.02
CA ALA A 623 9.77 2.09 33.46
C ALA A 623 8.80 2.91 34.35
N LEU A 624 7.52 2.96 34.01
CA LEU A 624 6.49 3.66 34.80
C LEU A 624 6.30 3.03 36.18
N ASP A 625 6.39 1.70 36.29
CA ASP A 625 6.26 0.98 37.56
C ASP A 625 7.40 1.31 38.54
N VAL A 626 8.54 1.80 38.04
CA VAL A 626 9.72 2.18 38.83
C VAL A 626 9.82 3.70 39.02
N ALA A 627 9.16 4.49 38.18
CA ALA A 627 9.23 5.95 38.22
C ALA A 627 8.61 6.52 39.52
N THR A 628 9.41 7.30 40.26
CA THR A 628 8.99 7.89 41.55
C THR A 628 8.70 9.40 41.45
N THR A 629 9.15 10.06 40.39
CA THR A 629 8.96 11.50 40.18
C THR A 629 8.12 11.82 38.94
N SER A 630 7.48 13.00 38.93
CA SER A 630 6.71 13.46 37.76
C SER A 630 7.60 13.64 36.52
N ALA A 631 8.82 14.15 36.66
CA ALA A 631 9.75 14.34 35.54
C ALA A 631 10.12 13.01 34.85
N GLN A 632 10.28 11.94 35.64
CA GLN A 632 10.51 10.59 35.11
C GLN A 632 9.29 10.10 34.33
N LYS A 633 8.09 10.19 34.94
CA LYS A 633 6.83 9.81 34.28
C LYS A 633 6.57 10.60 33.00
N GLU A 634 6.81 11.92 32.98
CA GLU A 634 6.68 12.75 31.77
C GLU A 634 7.62 12.28 30.66
N THR A 635 8.88 11.99 30.98
CA THR A 635 9.86 11.47 30.01
C THR A 635 9.37 10.17 29.38
N ILE A 636 8.82 9.27 30.20
CA ILE A 636 8.28 8.00 29.74
C ILE A 636 7.02 8.19 28.89
N LEU A 637 6.08 9.05 29.31
CA LEU A 637 4.84 9.33 28.57
C LEU A 637 5.11 10.01 27.21
N ASN A 638 6.11 10.88 27.13
CA ASN A 638 6.54 11.50 25.87
C ASN A 638 7.20 10.50 24.93
N GLU A 639 7.92 9.50 25.46
CA GLU A 639 8.43 8.39 24.64
C GLU A 639 7.30 7.45 24.22
N LEU A 640 6.36 7.16 25.12
CA LEU A 640 5.18 6.32 24.90
C LEU A 640 4.32 6.84 23.74
N SER A 641 4.15 8.16 23.62
CA SER A 641 3.33 8.76 22.55
C SER A 641 3.83 8.45 21.14
N LYS A 642 5.09 8.02 20.98
CA LYS A 642 5.66 7.62 19.68
C LYS A 642 5.16 6.25 19.23
N TYR A 643 4.71 5.40 20.17
CA TYR A 643 4.28 4.03 19.90
C TYR A 643 2.76 3.97 19.88
N LYS A 644 2.19 4.16 18.70
CA LYS A 644 0.75 4.40 18.45
C LYS A 644 -0.13 3.15 18.56
N THR A 645 0.03 2.37 19.62
CA THR A 645 -0.73 1.12 19.86
C THR A 645 -1.94 1.36 20.76
N PHE A 646 -2.90 0.43 20.75
CA PHE A 646 -4.06 0.48 21.65
C PHE A 646 -3.62 0.45 23.12
N ASN A 647 -2.69 -0.44 23.51
CA ASN A 647 -2.16 -0.49 24.87
C ASN A 647 -1.47 0.82 25.29
N ALA A 648 -0.75 1.49 24.38
CA ALA A 648 -0.14 2.79 24.68
C ALA A 648 -1.18 3.87 25.00
N LEU A 649 -2.29 3.88 24.25
CA LEU A 649 -3.41 4.79 24.47
C LEU A 649 -4.02 4.58 25.86
N LEU A 650 -4.26 3.33 26.23
CA LEU A 650 -4.80 2.96 27.54
C LEU A 650 -3.84 3.34 28.67
N VAL A 651 -2.55 3.06 28.52
CA VAL A 651 -1.52 3.41 29.51
C VAL A 651 -1.46 4.92 29.71
N ALA A 652 -1.40 5.70 28.63
CA ALA A 652 -1.40 7.17 28.73
C ALA A 652 -2.69 7.70 29.39
N GLY A 653 -3.83 7.09 29.09
CA GLY A 653 -5.13 7.43 29.68
C GLY A 653 -5.15 7.38 31.22
N LYS A 654 -4.44 6.41 31.82
CA LYS A 654 -4.35 6.25 33.29
C LYS A 654 -3.72 7.45 34.01
N TYR A 655 -2.97 8.30 33.29
CA TYR A 655 -2.27 9.46 33.85
C TYR A 655 -2.97 10.81 33.56
N LEU A 656 -4.16 10.81 32.95
CA LEU A 656 -4.92 12.04 32.69
C LEU A 656 -5.41 12.73 33.98
N ASP A 657 -5.50 12.01 35.11
CA ASP A 657 -5.89 12.55 36.41
C ASP A 657 -4.71 12.97 37.30
N GLU A 658 -3.47 12.67 36.88
CA GLU A 658 -2.28 12.99 37.68
C GLU A 658 -1.76 14.39 37.30
N ALA A 659 -2.17 15.41 38.05
CA ALA A 659 -1.93 16.82 37.72
C ALA A 659 -0.48 17.18 37.29
N PRO A 660 0.58 16.65 37.93
CA PRO A 660 1.96 16.92 37.49
C PRO A 660 2.34 16.38 36.11
N VAL A 661 1.60 15.40 35.55
CA VAL A 661 1.96 14.73 34.28
C VAL A 661 0.82 14.71 33.25
N GLN A 662 -0.35 15.23 33.61
CA GLN A 662 -1.56 15.22 32.78
C GLN A 662 -1.38 15.86 31.40
N GLN A 663 -0.46 16.82 31.24
CA GLN A 663 -0.14 17.42 29.94
C GLN A 663 0.54 16.42 28.99
N ALA A 664 1.54 15.69 29.48
CA ALA A 664 2.23 14.68 28.69
C ALA A 664 1.26 13.53 28.34
N ALA A 665 0.44 13.12 29.31
CA ALA A 665 -0.62 12.12 29.10
C ALA A 665 -1.64 12.56 28.04
N ALA A 666 -2.16 13.79 28.11
CA ALA A 666 -3.12 14.32 27.15
C ALA A 666 -2.54 14.41 25.73
N LYS A 667 -1.28 14.84 25.59
CA LYS A 667 -0.57 14.85 24.29
C LYS A 667 -0.38 13.44 23.74
N ALA A 668 -0.04 12.47 24.60
CA ALA A 668 0.10 11.08 24.20
C ALA A 668 -1.23 10.49 23.72
N VAL A 669 -2.30 10.65 24.51
CA VAL A 669 -3.66 10.20 24.14
C VAL A 669 -4.10 10.81 22.82
N ALA A 670 -3.97 12.13 22.65
CA ALA A 670 -4.33 12.81 21.41
C ALA A 670 -3.51 12.31 20.22
N SER A 671 -2.19 12.22 20.36
CA SER A 671 -1.29 11.79 19.28
C SER A 671 -1.57 10.36 18.83
N ILE A 672 -1.89 9.46 19.76
CA ILE A 672 -2.14 8.05 19.45
C ILE A 672 -3.53 7.87 18.82
N ALA A 673 -4.58 8.44 19.42
CA ALA A 673 -5.94 8.26 18.91
C ALA A 673 -6.16 8.97 17.56
N LEU A 674 -5.63 10.18 17.37
CA LEU A 674 -5.74 10.90 16.09
C LEU A 674 -5.04 10.17 14.93
N ALA A 675 -4.03 9.34 15.23
CA ALA A 675 -3.32 8.56 14.23
C ALA A 675 -3.98 7.21 13.90
N ASN A 676 -4.96 6.77 14.69
CA ASN A 676 -5.61 5.46 14.59
C ASN A 676 -7.14 5.61 14.68
N PRO A 677 -7.81 6.05 13.59
CA PRO A 677 -9.27 6.25 13.58
C PRO A 677 -10.11 4.99 13.80
N GLU A 678 -9.50 3.81 13.66
CA GLU A 678 -10.09 2.52 14.01
C GLU A 678 -10.22 2.30 15.53
N PHE A 679 -9.50 3.09 16.35
CA PHE A 679 -9.72 3.16 17.79
C PHE A 679 -10.91 4.08 18.06
N TYR A 680 -12.09 3.48 18.17
CA TYR A 680 -13.32 4.18 18.53
C TYR A 680 -13.98 3.48 19.72
N GLY A 681 -15.03 4.11 20.26
CA GLY A 681 -15.81 3.57 21.37
C GLY A 681 -16.03 4.59 22.48
N SER A 682 -16.82 4.21 23.48
CA SER A 682 -17.11 5.05 24.65
C SER A 682 -15.84 5.36 25.45
N GLU A 683 -14.96 4.38 25.61
CA GLU A 683 -13.67 4.53 26.30
C GLU A 683 -12.79 5.56 25.59
N ILE A 684 -12.57 5.41 24.28
CA ILE A 684 -11.71 6.30 23.51
C ILE A 684 -12.29 7.71 23.44
N ARG A 685 -13.62 7.83 23.29
CA ARG A 685 -14.32 9.11 23.37
C ARG A 685 -14.08 9.80 24.70
N THR A 686 -14.17 9.06 25.81
CA THR A 686 -13.92 9.59 27.16
C THR A 686 -12.48 10.08 27.31
N LEU A 687 -11.50 9.27 26.90
CA LEU A 687 -10.08 9.63 26.95
C LEU A 687 -9.79 10.87 26.10
N LEU A 688 -10.29 10.94 24.87
CA LEU A 688 -10.10 12.08 23.97
C LEU A 688 -10.77 13.36 24.46
N THR A 689 -12.02 13.27 24.96
CA THR A 689 -12.72 14.43 25.53
C THR A 689 -11.94 14.99 26.72
N LYS A 690 -11.47 14.11 27.60
CA LYS A 690 -10.65 14.51 28.75
C LYS A 690 -9.31 15.10 28.33
N ALA A 691 -8.58 14.43 27.44
CA ALA A 691 -7.31 14.94 26.91
C ALA A 691 -7.50 16.31 26.25
N SER A 692 -8.56 16.51 25.46
CA SER A 692 -8.89 17.79 24.85
C SER A 692 -9.04 18.92 25.88
N SER A 693 -9.73 18.65 27.00
CA SER A 693 -9.90 19.64 28.08
C SER A 693 -8.61 19.99 28.83
N LEU A 694 -7.63 19.08 28.80
CA LEU A 694 -6.37 19.24 29.51
C LEU A 694 -5.30 19.94 28.67
N LEU A 695 -5.34 19.85 27.33
CA LEU A 695 -4.32 20.47 26.47
C LEU A 695 -4.33 22.01 26.60
N ILE A 696 -3.21 22.59 27.05
CA ILE A 696 -3.00 24.05 27.17
C ILE A 696 -1.68 24.48 26.54
N GLY A 697 -1.52 25.77 26.24
CA GLY A 697 -0.29 26.36 25.71
C GLY A 697 -0.30 26.59 24.18
N GLN A 698 0.79 27.14 23.64
CA GLN A 698 0.89 27.49 22.23
C GLN A 698 0.75 26.25 21.33
N GLY A 699 -0.23 26.26 20.40
CA GLY A 699 -0.54 25.14 19.51
C GLY A 699 -1.58 24.13 20.03
N SER A 700 -2.04 24.28 21.28
CA SER A 700 -3.09 23.41 21.84
C SER A 700 -4.44 23.57 21.14
N GLU A 701 -4.79 24.77 20.66
CA GLU A 701 -6.04 25.03 19.92
C GLU A 701 -6.16 24.16 18.65
N TYR A 702 -5.06 24.00 17.91
CA TYR A 702 -5.04 23.14 16.71
C TYR A 702 -5.26 21.66 17.07
N GLN A 703 -4.64 21.20 18.16
CA GLN A 703 -4.83 19.83 18.65
C GLN A 703 -6.26 19.60 19.15
N GLN A 704 -6.84 20.56 19.89
CA GLN A 704 -8.22 20.51 20.33
C GLN A 704 -9.20 20.47 19.15
N GLN A 705 -8.99 21.28 18.12
CA GLN A 705 -9.78 21.25 16.89
C GLN A 705 -9.67 19.90 16.16
N ALA A 706 -8.46 19.34 16.08
CA ALA A 706 -8.26 18.01 15.50
C ALA A 706 -9.00 16.93 16.30
N ILE A 707 -8.96 16.97 17.64
CA ILE A 707 -9.71 16.06 18.50
C ILE A 707 -11.22 16.24 18.29
N GLN A 708 -11.73 17.47 18.26
CA GLN A 708 -13.15 17.74 18.03
C GLN A 708 -13.63 17.18 16.69
N LYS A 709 -12.84 17.39 15.63
CA LYS A 709 -13.13 16.80 14.31
C LYS A 709 -13.14 15.27 14.38
N HIS A 710 -12.10 14.67 14.97
CA HIS A 710 -12.02 13.23 15.11
C HIS A 710 -13.18 12.64 15.91
N LEU A 711 -13.59 13.30 17.01
CA LEU A 711 -14.75 12.91 17.82
C LEU A 711 -16.08 13.00 17.05
N ALA A 712 -16.20 13.93 16.11
CA ALA A 712 -17.36 14.09 15.24
C ALA A 712 -17.41 13.01 14.14
N ASP A 713 -16.25 12.66 13.58
CA ASP A 713 -16.10 11.65 12.52
C ASP A 713 -16.09 10.20 13.07
N MET A 714 -15.85 10.02 14.37
CA MET A 714 -15.75 8.72 15.02
C MET A 714 -17.06 7.89 14.89
N PRO A 715 -16.98 6.60 14.49
CA PRO A 715 -18.16 5.74 14.35
C PRO A 715 -19.04 5.67 15.61
N LYS A 716 -20.34 5.48 15.39
CA LYS A 716 -21.32 5.19 16.46
C LYS A 716 -21.24 3.70 16.80
N GLY A 717 -20.81 3.37 18.02
CA GLY A 717 -20.68 1.99 18.51
C GLY A 717 -19.83 1.93 19.78
N GLU A 718 -19.83 0.77 20.45
CA GLU A 718 -19.07 0.59 21.69
C GLU A 718 -17.56 0.45 21.46
N GLY A 719 -17.15 0.02 20.26
CA GLY A 719 -15.74 -0.20 19.94
C GLY A 719 -15.11 -1.27 20.83
N PHE A 720 -13.90 -1.02 21.30
CA PHE A 720 -13.27 -1.90 22.31
C PHE A 720 -13.85 -1.65 23.70
N VAL A 721 -14.34 -2.71 24.32
CA VAL A 721 -14.91 -2.69 25.67
C VAL A 721 -14.04 -3.51 26.61
N ALA A 722 -13.71 -2.95 27.78
CA ALA A 722 -13.04 -3.70 28.84
C ALA A 722 -13.99 -4.77 29.39
N ILE A 723 -13.62 -6.05 29.23
CA ILE A 723 -14.40 -7.17 29.76
C ILE A 723 -13.95 -7.57 31.17
N PHE A 724 -12.83 -7.03 31.63
CA PHE A 724 -12.41 -7.06 33.02
C PHE A 724 -12.34 -5.63 33.57
N ASN A 725 -12.97 -5.40 34.73
CA ASN A 725 -13.12 -4.07 35.31
C ASN A 725 -11.94 -3.63 36.20
N GLY A 726 -10.91 -4.48 36.36
CA GLY A 726 -9.74 -4.21 37.21
C GLY A 726 -9.99 -4.33 38.72
N LYS A 727 -11.21 -4.67 39.17
CA LYS A 727 -11.62 -4.59 40.57
C LYS A 727 -12.15 -5.91 41.12
N ASP A 728 -12.95 -6.64 40.36
CA ASP A 728 -13.60 -7.88 40.80
C ASP A 728 -13.99 -8.75 39.60
N LEU A 729 -14.67 -9.88 39.86
CA LEU A 729 -15.09 -10.84 38.85
C LEU A 729 -16.43 -10.46 38.16
N THR A 730 -16.91 -9.23 38.29
CA THR A 730 -18.13 -8.80 37.58
C THR A 730 -17.94 -8.98 36.07
N GLY A 731 -18.93 -9.61 35.43
CA GLY A 731 -18.85 -9.98 34.01
C GLY A 731 -18.27 -11.39 33.76
N TRP A 732 -17.74 -12.03 34.80
CA TRP A 732 -17.17 -13.38 34.77
C TRP A 732 -17.98 -14.36 35.61
N LYS A 733 -17.87 -15.65 35.27
CA LYS A 733 -18.54 -16.78 35.93
C LYS A 733 -17.66 -18.03 35.87
N GLY A 734 -17.91 -19.01 36.73
CA GLY A 734 -17.22 -20.30 36.64
C GLY A 734 -17.66 -21.11 35.42
N LEU A 735 -16.77 -21.93 34.87
CA LEU A 735 -17.10 -22.79 33.73
C LEU A 735 -18.01 -23.97 34.12
N VAL A 736 -19.20 -24.06 33.50
CA VAL A 736 -20.09 -25.23 33.61
C VAL A 736 -19.97 -26.11 32.37
N GLU A 737 -19.22 -27.22 32.48
CA GLU A 737 -19.03 -28.22 31.42
C GLU A 737 -18.56 -27.62 30.08
N ASN A 738 -18.45 -28.44 29.03
CA ASN A 738 -18.19 -27.96 27.68
C ASN A 738 -19.47 -27.45 26.98
N PRO A 739 -19.34 -26.67 25.90
CA PRO A 739 -20.50 -26.08 25.22
C PRO A 739 -21.53 -27.11 24.70
N THR A 740 -21.08 -28.30 24.26
CA THR A 740 -21.97 -29.33 23.69
C THR A 740 -22.87 -29.99 24.75
N LYS A 741 -22.38 -30.17 25.98
CA LYS A 741 -23.19 -30.64 27.10
C LYS A 741 -24.04 -29.50 27.68
N ARG A 742 -23.45 -28.32 27.84
CA ARG A 742 -24.12 -27.14 28.42
C ARG A 742 -25.37 -26.75 27.64
N SER A 743 -25.32 -26.75 26.31
CA SER A 743 -26.47 -26.39 25.45
C SER A 743 -27.66 -27.35 25.52
N LYS A 744 -27.46 -28.58 26.01
CA LYS A 744 -28.50 -29.60 26.16
C LYS A 744 -29.14 -29.62 27.56
N MET A 745 -28.66 -28.79 28.49
CA MET A 745 -29.16 -28.78 29.87
C MET A 745 -30.49 -28.02 29.98
N HIS A 746 -31.38 -28.52 30.83
CA HIS A 746 -32.54 -27.75 31.26
C HIS A 746 -32.09 -26.47 32.00
N PRO A 747 -32.74 -25.31 31.79
CA PRO A 747 -32.34 -24.04 32.42
C PRO A 747 -32.12 -24.11 33.93
N ASP A 748 -33.00 -24.80 34.68
CA ASP A 748 -32.87 -24.94 36.13
C ASP A 748 -31.63 -25.74 36.56
N THR A 749 -31.30 -26.80 35.80
CA THR A 749 -30.11 -27.61 36.07
C THR A 749 -28.84 -26.80 35.79
N LEU A 750 -28.84 -26.04 34.70
CA LEU A 750 -27.73 -25.16 34.36
C LEU A 750 -27.54 -24.09 35.44
N ALA A 751 -28.62 -23.46 35.91
CA ALA A 751 -28.57 -22.47 36.98
C ALA A 751 -28.01 -23.05 38.30
N ALA A 752 -28.39 -24.27 38.67
CA ALA A 752 -27.87 -24.95 39.84
C ALA A 752 -26.37 -25.27 39.72
N LYS A 753 -25.94 -25.82 38.57
CA LYS A 753 -24.51 -26.08 38.30
C LYS A 753 -23.69 -24.80 38.22
N GLN A 754 -24.25 -23.71 37.70
CA GLN A 754 -23.57 -22.42 37.61
C GLN A 754 -23.18 -21.90 38.99
N LYS A 755 -24.08 -21.97 39.98
CA LYS A 755 -23.77 -21.56 41.37
C LYS A 755 -22.59 -22.34 41.95
N ILE A 756 -22.45 -23.63 41.63
CA ILE A 756 -21.35 -24.47 42.08
C ILE A 756 -20.04 -24.06 41.39
N ALA A 757 -20.08 -23.88 40.06
CA ALA A 757 -18.92 -23.46 39.28
C ALA A 757 -18.42 -22.07 39.69
N ASP A 758 -19.33 -21.12 39.97
CA ASP A 758 -18.98 -19.77 40.43
C ASP A 758 -18.25 -19.82 41.78
N ALA A 759 -18.75 -20.63 42.73
CA ALA A 759 -18.11 -20.81 44.03
C ALA A 759 -16.75 -21.52 43.92
N GLU A 760 -16.55 -22.39 42.93
CA GLU A 760 -15.25 -23.02 42.65
C GLU A 760 -14.27 -22.03 42.02
N ALA A 761 -14.69 -21.25 41.03
CA ALA A 761 -13.85 -20.25 40.37
C ALA A 761 -13.37 -19.17 41.37
N GLN A 762 -14.23 -18.73 42.29
CA GLN A 762 -13.89 -17.75 43.33
C GLN A 762 -12.79 -18.22 44.30
N LYS A 763 -12.50 -19.52 44.39
CA LYS A 763 -11.36 -20.04 45.19
C LYS A 763 -10.01 -19.85 44.50
N GLY A 764 -10.05 -19.79 43.16
CA GLY A 764 -8.87 -19.79 42.30
C GLY A 764 -8.54 -18.45 41.66
N TRP A 765 -9.57 -17.63 41.43
CA TRP A 765 -9.49 -16.37 40.69
C TRP A 765 -9.80 -15.18 41.58
N TYR A 766 -8.98 -14.13 41.50
CA TYR A 766 -9.21 -12.87 42.19
C TYR A 766 -8.63 -11.69 41.42
N ALA A 767 -9.15 -10.50 41.70
CA ALA A 767 -8.61 -9.25 41.18
C ALA A 767 -7.68 -8.60 42.21
N LYS A 768 -6.53 -8.10 41.78
CA LYS A 768 -5.58 -7.38 42.62
C LYS A 768 -4.79 -6.36 41.79
N ASP A 769 -4.73 -5.12 42.27
CA ASP A 769 -3.94 -4.04 41.66
C ASP A 769 -4.23 -3.79 40.16
N GLY A 770 -5.46 -4.08 39.70
CA GLY A 770 -5.85 -3.97 38.29
C GLY A 770 -5.61 -5.22 37.46
N ASP A 771 -5.02 -6.27 38.03
CA ASP A 771 -4.76 -7.56 37.40
C ASP A 771 -5.79 -8.62 37.83
N LEU A 772 -6.14 -9.52 36.92
CA LEU A 772 -6.94 -10.72 37.15
C LEU A 772 -5.98 -11.92 37.30
N ILE A 773 -5.95 -12.53 38.47
CA ILE A 773 -4.95 -13.53 38.84
C ILE A 773 -5.62 -14.88 39.09
N PHE A 774 -5.06 -15.93 38.47
CA PHE A 774 -5.31 -17.32 38.81
C PHE A 774 -4.21 -17.84 39.74
N THR A 775 -4.58 -18.48 40.85
CA THR A 775 -3.65 -18.98 41.87
C THR A 775 -2.91 -20.27 41.48
N GLY A 776 -3.35 -20.97 40.44
CA GLY A 776 -2.94 -22.34 40.12
C GLY A 776 -3.92 -23.41 40.60
N HIS A 777 -4.93 -23.06 41.40
CA HIS A 777 -5.95 -24.00 41.89
C HIS A 777 -7.36 -23.53 41.54
N GLY A 778 -8.24 -24.45 41.14
CA GLY A 778 -9.62 -24.14 40.77
C GLY A 778 -9.91 -24.53 39.31
N ASN A 779 -10.94 -23.90 38.74
CA ASN A 779 -11.46 -24.22 37.42
C ASN A 779 -11.43 -22.99 36.50
N ASN A 780 -11.67 -23.17 35.20
CA ASN A 780 -11.65 -22.10 34.20
C ASN A 780 -12.63 -20.98 34.56
N LEU A 781 -12.25 -19.76 34.19
CA LEU A 781 -13.11 -18.58 34.31
C LEU A 781 -13.67 -18.22 32.93
N ALA A 782 -14.97 -18.02 32.84
CA ALA A 782 -15.66 -17.75 31.59
C ALA A 782 -16.39 -16.41 31.61
N THR A 783 -16.51 -15.77 30.45
CA THR A 783 -17.35 -14.57 30.32
C THR A 783 -18.82 -14.91 30.50
N THR A 784 -19.57 -14.04 31.18
CA THR A 784 -21.03 -14.16 31.28
C THR A 784 -21.71 -13.97 29.92
N LYS A 785 -21.22 -12.98 29.14
CA LYS A 785 -21.59 -12.71 27.75
C LYS A 785 -20.96 -13.74 26.81
N GLN A 786 -21.71 -14.14 25.79
CA GLN A 786 -21.20 -14.92 24.67
C GLN A 786 -20.83 -13.99 23.51
N TYR A 787 -19.77 -14.32 22.78
CA TYR A 787 -19.20 -13.52 21.70
C TYR A 787 -19.25 -14.27 20.36
N GLY A 788 -19.66 -13.55 19.31
CA GLY A 788 -19.65 -14.01 17.93
C GLY A 788 -18.29 -13.71 17.29
N ASP A 789 -18.26 -12.99 16.19
CA ASP A 789 -17.00 -12.47 15.64
C ASP A 789 -16.47 -11.34 16.52
N PHE A 790 -15.17 -11.38 16.83
CA PHE A 790 -14.54 -10.39 17.68
C PHE A 790 -13.05 -10.25 17.42
N GLU A 791 -12.51 -9.15 17.89
CA GLU A 791 -11.09 -9.02 18.16
C GLU A 791 -10.88 -8.70 19.64
N MET A 792 -9.75 -9.14 20.18
CA MET A 792 -9.45 -9.11 21.61
C MET A 792 -8.00 -8.69 21.84
N TYR A 793 -7.80 -7.68 22.69
CA TYR A 793 -6.51 -7.39 23.30
C TYR A 793 -6.48 -7.97 24.71
N VAL A 794 -5.35 -8.58 25.06
CA VAL A 794 -5.12 -9.09 26.42
C VAL A 794 -3.64 -9.14 26.73
N ASP A 795 -3.28 -8.52 27.84
CA ASP A 795 -1.95 -8.70 28.43
C ASP A 795 -1.98 -9.91 29.37
N TRP A 796 -0.95 -10.73 29.33
CA TRP A 796 -0.78 -11.88 30.20
C TRP A 796 0.66 -12.03 30.71
N LYS A 797 0.83 -12.67 31.86
CA LYS A 797 2.12 -12.97 32.48
C LYS A 797 2.06 -14.30 33.20
N ILE A 798 3.13 -15.08 33.08
CA ILE A 798 3.29 -16.39 33.72
C ILE A 798 4.58 -16.47 34.54
N GLU A 799 4.59 -17.40 35.49
CA GLU A 799 5.76 -17.80 36.28
C GLU A 799 6.45 -19.04 35.65
N PRO A 800 7.65 -19.43 36.11
CA PRO A 800 8.33 -20.63 35.62
C PRO A 800 7.45 -21.87 35.68
N ASN A 801 7.53 -22.71 34.65
CA ASN A 801 6.66 -23.86 34.38
C ASN A 801 5.21 -23.51 34.00
N GLY A 802 4.89 -22.24 33.76
CA GLY A 802 3.55 -21.77 33.43
C GLY A 802 2.89 -22.52 32.26
N ASP A 803 1.58 -22.70 32.36
CA ASP A 803 0.70 -23.32 31.37
C ASP A 803 -0.70 -22.72 31.50
N ALA A 804 -1.23 -22.17 30.41
CA ALA A 804 -2.59 -21.68 30.32
C ALA A 804 -2.99 -21.47 28.86
N GLY A 805 -4.12 -20.83 28.64
CA GLY A 805 -4.59 -20.50 27.32
C GLY A 805 -5.90 -19.74 27.37
N ILE A 806 -6.32 -19.30 26.20
CA ILE A 806 -7.58 -18.61 26.00
C ILE A 806 -8.45 -19.46 25.08
N TYR A 807 -9.65 -19.77 25.56
CA TYR A 807 -10.62 -20.54 24.80
C TYR A 807 -11.48 -19.56 24.03
N LEU A 808 -11.55 -19.77 22.72
CA LEU A 808 -12.31 -18.93 21.81
C LEU A 808 -13.66 -19.60 21.58
N ARG A 809 -14.74 -18.93 21.97
CA ARG A 809 -16.10 -19.47 21.92
C ARG A 809 -16.20 -20.85 22.57
N GLY A 810 -15.69 -20.97 23.79
CA GLY A 810 -15.74 -22.18 24.61
C GLY A 810 -14.92 -23.35 24.06
N THR A 811 -14.01 -23.11 23.12
CA THR A 811 -13.15 -24.13 22.52
C THR A 811 -11.68 -23.80 22.79
N PRO A 812 -10.89 -24.75 23.34
CA PRO A 812 -9.52 -24.49 23.76
C PRO A 812 -8.58 -24.32 22.58
N GLN A 813 -7.91 -23.17 22.44
CA GLN A 813 -6.91 -23.06 21.38
C GLN A 813 -5.73 -22.10 21.56
N VAL A 814 -5.89 -20.86 22.05
CA VAL A 814 -4.73 -19.94 22.05
C VAL A 814 -3.84 -20.21 23.26
N GLN A 815 -2.76 -20.96 23.05
CA GLN A 815 -1.90 -21.47 24.12
C GLN A 815 -0.99 -20.39 24.71
N ILE A 816 -0.75 -20.48 26.01
CA ILE A 816 0.22 -19.70 26.79
C ILE A 816 1.08 -20.69 27.57
N TRP A 817 2.40 -20.64 27.47
CA TRP A 817 3.26 -21.51 28.28
C TRP A 817 4.70 -21.04 28.41
N ASP A 818 5.40 -21.62 29.38
CA ASP A 818 6.84 -21.47 29.52
C ASP A 818 7.57 -22.23 28.40
N THR A 819 8.24 -21.48 27.52
CA THR A 819 8.93 -22.01 26.33
C THR A 819 10.14 -22.88 26.65
N SER A 820 10.62 -22.87 27.90
CA SER A 820 11.68 -23.77 28.37
C SER A 820 11.22 -25.22 28.58
N ARG A 821 9.90 -25.48 28.61
CA ARG A 821 9.30 -26.82 28.73
C ARG A 821 9.35 -27.60 27.41
N VAL A 822 10.57 -27.92 26.98
CA VAL A 822 10.84 -28.60 25.70
C VAL A 822 10.25 -30.00 25.62
N ASP A 823 10.00 -30.64 26.76
CA ASP A 823 9.43 -31.98 26.90
C ASP A 823 7.97 -32.05 26.43
N VAL A 824 7.23 -30.95 26.56
CA VAL A 824 5.84 -30.82 26.07
C VAL A 824 5.74 -30.07 24.74
N GLY A 825 6.88 -29.72 24.12
CA GLY A 825 6.91 -29.02 22.83
C GLY A 825 6.79 -27.49 22.92
N ALA A 826 7.01 -26.90 24.10
CA ALA A 826 6.80 -25.47 24.34
C ALA A 826 7.79 -24.53 23.63
N GLN A 827 8.91 -25.06 23.14
CA GLN A 827 9.99 -24.28 22.52
C GLN A 827 9.59 -23.53 21.25
N VAL A 828 8.45 -23.88 20.64
CA VAL A 828 7.99 -23.19 19.43
C VAL A 828 7.28 -21.86 19.74
N GLY A 829 6.93 -21.61 21.01
CA GLY A 829 6.30 -20.37 21.48
C GLY A 829 4.79 -20.46 21.77
N SER A 830 4.25 -19.38 22.34
CA SER A 830 2.82 -19.21 22.65
C SER A 830 2.02 -18.70 21.44
N GLY A 831 0.70 -18.63 21.57
CA GLY A 831 -0.22 -18.08 20.57
C GLY A 831 -0.72 -19.08 19.51
N GLY A 832 -0.08 -20.25 19.40
CA GLY A 832 -0.54 -21.34 18.52
C GLY A 832 -1.90 -21.90 18.90
N LEU A 833 -2.59 -22.49 17.94
CA LEU A 833 -3.89 -23.17 18.05
C LEU A 833 -3.72 -24.67 18.36
N TYR A 834 -3.11 -25.02 19.49
CA TYR A 834 -2.49 -26.34 19.73
C TYR A 834 -3.41 -27.56 19.63
N ASN A 835 -4.72 -27.37 19.79
CA ASN A 835 -5.68 -28.45 19.71
C ASN A 835 -6.15 -28.80 18.29
N ASN A 836 -5.73 -28.01 17.28
CA ASN A 836 -5.93 -28.35 15.88
C ASN A 836 -5.14 -29.62 15.51
N GLN A 837 -5.78 -30.54 14.78
CA GLN A 837 -5.15 -31.77 14.27
C GLN A 837 -4.99 -31.77 12.75
N LYS A 838 -5.93 -31.17 12.02
CA LYS A 838 -5.97 -31.09 10.56
C LYS A 838 -5.40 -29.77 10.06
N ASN A 839 -5.66 -28.68 10.78
CA ASN A 839 -5.17 -27.35 10.47
C ASN A 839 -3.89 -27.03 11.25
N PRO A 840 -3.09 -26.05 10.83
CA PRO A 840 -1.91 -25.61 11.57
C PRO A 840 -2.22 -25.35 13.05
N SER A 841 -1.38 -25.90 13.94
CA SER A 841 -1.55 -25.79 15.39
C SER A 841 -0.43 -25.03 16.08
N LYS A 842 0.77 -24.98 15.49
CA LYS A 842 1.95 -24.30 16.04
C LYS A 842 2.00 -22.84 15.57
N PRO A 843 2.52 -21.91 16.39
CA PRO A 843 2.85 -20.57 15.91
C PRO A 843 3.92 -20.64 14.82
N THR A 844 3.94 -19.64 13.95
CA THR A 844 4.93 -19.55 12.85
C THR A 844 6.33 -19.16 13.34
N GLN A 845 6.43 -18.49 14.50
CA GLN A 845 7.69 -18.07 15.10
C GLN A 845 7.54 -17.82 16.60
N LEU A 846 8.67 -17.90 17.32
CA LEU A 846 8.78 -17.52 18.73
C LEU A 846 8.70 -15.99 18.86
N ALA A 847 7.75 -15.50 19.65
CA ALA A 847 7.57 -14.06 19.92
C ALA A 847 7.35 -13.73 21.40
N ASP A 848 7.42 -14.75 22.27
CA ASP A 848 7.29 -14.63 23.73
C ASP A 848 8.37 -13.72 24.34
N ASN A 849 7.97 -12.91 25.31
CA ASN A 849 8.89 -12.23 26.22
C ASN A 849 9.39 -13.20 27.29
N ALA A 850 10.40 -12.78 28.06
CA ALA A 850 10.98 -13.63 29.11
C ALA A 850 9.94 -13.99 30.19
N ILE A 851 10.16 -15.12 30.88
CA ILE A 851 9.33 -15.51 32.01
C ILE A 851 9.35 -14.42 33.09
N GLY A 852 8.18 -14.10 33.65
CA GLY A 852 8.00 -12.97 34.56
C GLY A 852 7.75 -11.62 33.87
N ASP A 853 7.92 -11.52 32.55
CA ASP A 853 7.53 -10.33 31.78
C ASP A 853 6.11 -10.44 31.22
N TRP A 854 5.48 -9.29 31.02
CA TRP A 854 4.20 -9.20 30.35
C TRP A 854 4.33 -9.50 28.86
N ASN A 855 3.30 -10.14 28.32
CA ASN A 855 3.09 -10.38 26.90
C ASN A 855 1.73 -9.80 26.51
N THR A 856 1.57 -9.40 25.25
CA THR A 856 0.30 -8.90 24.71
C THR A 856 -0.14 -9.79 23.55
N PHE A 857 -1.36 -10.32 23.63
CA PHE A 857 -2.05 -10.86 22.47
C PHE A 857 -2.99 -9.83 21.86
N HIS A 858 -3.05 -9.84 20.53
CA HIS A 858 -4.17 -9.35 19.73
C HIS A 858 -4.73 -10.55 18.96
N ILE A 859 -5.94 -10.99 19.34
CA ILE A 859 -6.59 -12.17 18.75
C ILE A 859 -7.77 -11.67 17.91
N THR A 860 -7.85 -12.09 16.66
CA THR A 860 -9.00 -11.84 15.80
C THR A 860 -9.68 -13.16 15.46
N MET A 861 -10.98 -13.29 15.75
CA MET A 861 -11.79 -14.45 15.41
C MET A 861 -12.98 -14.03 14.54
N VAL A 862 -12.96 -14.42 13.27
CA VAL A 862 -14.02 -14.13 12.28
C VAL A 862 -14.47 -15.43 11.63
N GLY A 863 -15.76 -15.76 11.74
CA GLY A 863 -16.28 -17.06 11.33
C GLY A 863 -15.58 -18.19 12.10
N ASP A 864 -14.90 -19.09 11.39
CA ASP A 864 -14.05 -20.14 11.94
C ASP A 864 -12.55 -19.81 11.91
N ARG A 865 -12.17 -18.59 11.50
CA ARG A 865 -10.78 -18.21 11.30
C ARG A 865 -10.23 -17.41 12.47
N VAL A 866 -9.02 -17.75 12.87
CA VAL A 866 -8.29 -17.10 13.95
C VAL A 866 -6.96 -16.57 13.45
N SER A 867 -6.66 -15.32 13.81
CA SER A 867 -5.33 -14.73 13.76
C SER A 867 -4.89 -14.35 15.17
N VAL A 868 -3.59 -14.48 15.45
CA VAL A 868 -2.98 -14.11 16.74
C VAL A 868 -1.71 -13.32 16.47
N ASP A 869 -1.68 -12.07 16.91
CA ASP A 869 -0.45 -11.31 17.05
C ASP A 869 0.04 -11.41 18.50
N LEU A 870 1.23 -11.95 18.70
CA LEU A 870 1.92 -12.00 19.99
C LEU A 870 3.02 -10.92 19.99
N ASN A 871 2.92 -9.98 20.92
CA ASN A 871 3.90 -8.90 21.08
C ASN A 871 4.13 -8.11 19.78
N GLY A 872 3.07 -7.91 18.98
CA GLY A 872 3.14 -7.20 17.70
C GLY A 872 3.73 -8.02 16.54
N VAL A 873 3.89 -9.33 16.71
CA VAL A 873 4.31 -10.28 15.67
C VAL A 873 3.15 -11.22 15.36
N ASN A 874 2.75 -11.32 14.09
CA ASN A 874 1.71 -12.26 13.68
C ASN A 874 2.25 -13.71 13.71
N VAL A 875 1.76 -14.50 14.68
CA VAL A 875 2.20 -15.89 14.91
C VAL A 875 1.18 -16.92 14.41
N VAL A 876 -0.07 -16.51 14.22
CA VAL A 876 -1.13 -17.30 13.57
C VAL A 876 -1.86 -16.37 12.60
N ASN A 877 -2.00 -16.80 11.34
CA ASN A 877 -2.65 -15.99 10.29
C ASN A 877 -3.84 -16.74 9.67
N ASN A 878 -5.05 -16.31 9.99
CA ASN A 878 -6.28 -16.73 9.33
C ASN A 878 -6.48 -18.27 9.28
N VAL A 879 -6.18 -18.95 10.40
CA VAL A 879 -6.21 -20.42 10.51
C VAL A 879 -7.56 -20.89 11.05
N THR A 880 -8.10 -21.99 10.50
CA THR A 880 -9.32 -22.62 11.03
C THR A 880 -9.07 -23.31 12.38
N LEU A 881 -9.53 -22.73 13.49
CA LEU A 881 -10.85 -23.05 14.04
C LEU A 881 -11.35 -24.49 14.30
N GLU A 882 -10.60 -25.52 14.69
CA GLU A 882 -11.25 -26.84 14.88
C GLU A 882 -12.16 -26.91 16.11
N ASN A 883 -13.32 -27.56 16.00
CA ASN A 883 -14.13 -27.90 17.17
C ASN A 883 -13.47 -29.04 17.95
N TYR A 884 -12.79 -28.70 19.04
CA TYR A 884 -12.09 -29.67 19.90
C TYR A 884 -13.02 -30.76 20.46
N TRP A 885 -14.25 -30.39 20.80
CA TRP A 885 -15.20 -31.25 21.49
C TRP A 885 -15.83 -32.29 20.57
N ASP A 886 -16.06 -31.91 19.31
CA ASP A 886 -16.49 -32.82 18.26
C ASP A 886 -15.97 -32.32 16.91
N ARG A 887 -14.89 -32.94 16.42
CA ARG A 887 -14.23 -32.56 15.15
C ARG A 887 -15.08 -32.85 13.91
N ASN A 888 -16.23 -33.49 14.07
CA ASN A 888 -17.21 -33.68 13.01
C ASN A 888 -18.25 -32.55 12.95
N LEU A 889 -18.15 -31.55 13.83
CA LEU A 889 -18.98 -30.35 13.83
C LEU A 889 -18.14 -29.10 13.52
N PRO A 890 -18.75 -28.04 12.96
CA PRO A 890 -18.10 -26.73 12.88
C PRO A 890 -17.87 -26.14 14.28
N ILE A 891 -17.01 -25.12 14.35
CA ILE A 891 -16.83 -24.32 15.57
C ILE A 891 -18.14 -23.60 15.93
N PHE A 892 -18.35 -23.31 17.22
CA PHE A 892 -19.53 -22.59 17.66
C PHE A 892 -19.57 -21.18 17.05
N ALA A 893 -20.73 -20.81 16.51
CA ALA A 893 -20.96 -19.49 15.94
C ALA A 893 -20.87 -18.37 16.98
N LYS A 894 -21.28 -18.67 18.22
CA LYS A 894 -21.26 -17.78 19.38
C LYS A 894 -21.11 -18.60 20.66
N GLU A 895 -20.17 -18.24 21.52
CA GLU A 895 -20.06 -18.81 22.88
C GLU A 895 -19.22 -17.90 23.78
N GLN A 896 -19.06 -18.24 25.05
CA GLN A 896 -18.22 -17.50 26.00
C GLN A 896 -16.71 -17.58 25.66
N ILE A 897 -15.95 -16.56 26.08
CA ILE A 897 -14.48 -16.62 26.10
C ILE A 897 -14.07 -17.19 27.46
N GLU A 898 -13.08 -18.08 27.49
CA GLU A 898 -12.63 -18.71 28.74
C GLU A 898 -11.14 -18.51 28.95
N LEU A 899 -10.75 -18.21 30.19
CA LEU A 899 -9.37 -18.20 30.65
C LEU A 899 -9.09 -19.55 31.33
N GLN A 900 -8.09 -20.25 30.81
CA GLN A 900 -7.79 -21.60 31.27
C GLN A 900 -7.12 -21.61 32.64
N ALA A 901 -7.61 -22.49 33.51
CA ALA A 901 -6.98 -22.87 34.77
C ALA A 901 -6.16 -24.14 34.56
N HIS A 902 -4.83 -24.04 34.49
CA HIS A 902 -3.95 -25.20 34.27
C HIS A 902 -2.78 -25.27 35.27
N GLY A 903 -3.12 -25.34 36.55
CA GLY A 903 -2.21 -25.75 37.63
C GLY A 903 -1.12 -24.76 38.04
N THR A 904 -0.96 -23.66 37.31
CA THR A 904 0.11 -22.67 37.53
C THR A 904 -0.45 -21.26 37.62
N LEU A 905 0.30 -20.35 38.27
CA LEU A 905 -0.12 -18.96 38.40
C LEU A 905 -0.07 -18.26 37.06
N VAL A 906 -1.15 -17.56 36.72
CA VAL A 906 -1.24 -16.68 35.54
C VAL A 906 -1.93 -15.38 35.92
N ALA A 907 -1.38 -14.27 35.46
CA ALA A 907 -1.98 -12.94 35.60
C ALA A 907 -2.41 -12.41 34.22
N TYR A 908 -3.58 -11.78 34.18
CA TYR A 908 -4.12 -11.09 33.01
C TYR A 908 -4.43 -9.64 33.34
N ARG A 909 -4.27 -8.74 32.37
CA ARG A 909 -4.73 -7.34 32.49
C ARG A 909 -5.12 -6.77 31.14
N ASP A 910 -5.72 -5.59 31.17
CA ASP A 910 -6.15 -4.85 29.98
C ASP A 910 -6.86 -5.77 28.96
N ILE A 911 -7.91 -6.47 29.42
CA ILE A 911 -8.69 -7.41 28.62
C ILE A 911 -9.81 -6.65 27.91
N TYR A 912 -9.63 -6.37 26.62
CA TYR A 912 -10.58 -5.62 25.79
C TYR A 912 -11.09 -6.46 24.63
N VAL A 913 -12.39 -6.37 24.35
CA VAL A 913 -13.03 -7.06 23.22
C VAL A 913 -13.82 -6.06 22.40
N ARG A 914 -13.68 -6.13 21.07
CA ARG A 914 -14.55 -5.46 20.10
C ARG A 914 -15.28 -6.53 19.30
N GLU A 915 -16.60 -6.55 19.38
CA GLU A 915 -17.42 -7.40 18.50
C GLU A 915 -17.38 -6.85 17.08
N ILE A 916 -17.16 -7.76 16.12
CA ILE A 916 -17.18 -7.45 14.70
C ILE A 916 -18.61 -7.74 14.22
N PRO A 917 -19.35 -6.74 13.71
CA PRO A 917 -20.71 -6.95 13.26
C PRO A 917 -20.78 -7.99 12.15
N ARG A 918 -21.72 -8.94 12.27
CA ARG A 918 -22.06 -9.91 11.23
C ARG A 918 -23.54 -10.25 11.29
N PRO A 919 -24.15 -10.73 10.20
CA PRO A 919 -25.51 -11.28 10.26
C PRO A 919 -25.60 -12.45 11.23
N GLU A 920 -26.78 -12.62 11.84
CA GLU A 920 -27.07 -13.79 12.65
C GLU A 920 -27.02 -15.05 11.77
N PRO A 921 -26.39 -16.15 12.25
CA PRO A 921 -26.34 -17.39 11.52
C PRO A 921 -27.73 -17.88 11.16
N TYR A 922 -27.89 -18.41 9.95
CA TYR A 922 -29.14 -19.01 9.55
C TYR A 922 -29.51 -20.20 10.44
N GLN A 923 -30.76 -20.23 10.89
CA GLN A 923 -31.31 -21.33 11.66
C GLN A 923 -32.48 -21.95 10.92
N LEU A 924 -32.52 -23.29 10.90
CA LEU A 924 -33.67 -24.03 10.39
C LEU A 924 -34.93 -23.65 11.18
N THR A 925 -36.03 -23.48 10.46
CA THR A 925 -37.36 -23.35 11.05
C THR A 925 -37.74 -24.63 11.82
N ALA A 926 -38.72 -24.55 12.72
CA ALA A 926 -39.19 -25.74 13.45
C ALA A 926 -39.68 -26.84 12.49
N GLU A 927 -40.32 -26.46 11.39
CA GLU A 927 -40.78 -27.35 10.33
C GLU A 927 -39.61 -28.03 9.61
N GLU A 928 -38.59 -27.26 9.20
CA GLU A 928 -37.40 -27.83 8.56
C GLU A 928 -36.61 -28.75 9.51
N LYS A 929 -36.51 -28.40 10.80
CA LYS A 929 -35.91 -29.27 11.83
C LYS A 929 -36.67 -30.57 11.96
N ASN A 930 -38.00 -30.51 12.07
CA ASN A 930 -38.86 -31.69 12.20
C ASN A 930 -38.84 -32.57 10.94
N ALA A 931 -38.71 -31.95 9.76
CA ALA A 931 -38.57 -32.66 8.49
C ALA A 931 -37.20 -33.32 8.32
N GLY A 932 -36.19 -32.93 9.10
CA GLY A 932 -34.84 -33.51 9.05
C GLY A 932 -33.87 -32.79 8.12
N TYR A 933 -34.09 -31.50 7.81
CA TYR A 933 -33.10 -30.72 7.05
C TYR A 933 -31.78 -30.61 7.81
N LYS A 934 -30.67 -30.68 7.06
CA LYS A 934 -29.30 -30.38 7.50
C LYS A 934 -28.88 -29.04 6.90
N VAL A 935 -28.34 -28.14 7.72
CA VAL A 935 -27.72 -26.89 7.24
C VAL A 935 -26.37 -27.22 6.60
N LEU A 936 -26.12 -26.69 5.41
CA LEU A 936 -24.84 -26.80 4.70
C LEU A 936 -24.06 -25.47 4.74
N PHE A 937 -24.74 -24.34 4.87
CA PHE A 937 -24.09 -23.04 5.05
C PHE A 937 -25.00 -22.09 5.83
N ASP A 938 -24.54 -21.67 7.00
CA ASP A 938 -25.25 -20.75 7.91
C ASP A 938 -24.66 -19.33 7.90
N GLY A 939 -23.66 -19.07 7.06
CA GLY A 939 -22.93 -17.81 7.02
C GLY A 939 -21.66 -17.76 7.86
N THR A 940 -21.30 -18.83 8.58
CA THR A 940 -20.21 -18.77 9.57
C THR A 940 -18.97 -19.56 9.20
N ASN A 941 -19.10 -20.62 8.39
CA ASN A 941 -17.99 -21.50 8.03
C ASN A 941 -18.27 -22.31 6.75
N LEU A 942 -17.20 -22.90 6.19
CA LEU A 942 -17.25 -23.80 5.02
C LEU A 942 -17.01 -25.27 5.42
N PHE A 943 -17.49 -25.69 6.59
CA PHE A 943 -17.22 -27.02 7.14
C PHE A 943 -17.85 -28.16 6.31
N GLU A 944 -19.06 -27.94 5.79
CA GLU A 944 -19.81 -28.90 4.98
C GLU A 944 -19.42 -28.87 3.49
N TRP A 945 -18.34 -28.18 3.14
CA TRP A 945 -17.88 -27.99 1.77
C TRP A 945 -16.45 -28.51 1.57
N VAL A 946 -16.14 -28.92 0.33
CA VAL A 946 -14.81 -29.31 -0.15
C VAL A 946 -14.58 -28.71 -1.55
N GLY A 947 -13.36 -28.82 -2.09
CA GLY A 947 -13.02 -28.23 -3.38
C GLY A 947 -12.53 -26.78 -3.25
N ASN A 948 -12.98 -25.89 -4.13
CA ASN A 948 -12.48 -24.52 -4.28
C ASN A 948 -12.94 -23.59 -3.14
N LYS A 949 -12.22 -23.59 -2.00
CA LYS A 949 -12.46 -22.65 -0.88
C LYS A 949 -11.66 -21.34 -0.98
N THR A 950 -11.00 -21.12 -2.12
CA THR A 950 -10.20 -19.93 -2.36
C THR A 950 -11.04 -18.85 -3.04
N ASP A 951 -11.72 -19.21 -4.12
CA ASP A 951 -12.64 -18.30 -4.83
C ASP A 951 -13.99 -18.22 -4.12
N TYR A 952 -14.42 -19.31 -3.49
CA TYR A 952 -15.60 -19.32 -2.65
C TYR A 952 -15.20 -19.03 -1.20
N PHE A 953 -15.56 -17.86 -0.70
CA PHE A 953 -15.22 -17.39 0.64
C PHE A 953 -16.43 -16.72 1.31
N ILE A 954 -16.31 -16.50 2.62
CA ILE A 954 -17.38 -15.88 3.40
C ILE A 954 -17.12 -14.39 3.49
N GLU A 955 -18.12 -13.60 3.11
CA GLU A 955 -18.11 -12.15 3.28
C GLU A 955 -19.45 -11.71 3.84
N ASN A 956 -19.45 -11.04 4.99
CA ASN A 956 -20.67 -10.53 5.64
C ASN A 956 -21.77 -11.59 5.80
N GLY A 957 -21.41 -12.85 6.09
CA GLY A 957 -22.38 -13.95 6.24
C GLY A 957 -22.87 -14.59 4.94
N ASP A 958 -22.46 -14.08 3.77
CA ASP A 958 -22.78 -14.65 2.47
C ASP A 958 -21.62 -15.51 1.96
N LEU A 959 -21.93 -16.58 1.22
CA LEU A 959 -20.97 -17.34 0.44
C LEU A 959 -20.76 -16.64 -0.89
N VAL A 960 -19.64 -15.94 -1.04
CA VAL A 960 -19.29 -15.17 -2.24
C VAL A 960 -18.34 -15.97 -3.10
N ILE A 961 -18.59 -16.01 -4.40
CA ILE A 961 -17.61 -16.44 -5.39
C ILE A 961 -16.91 -15.22 -5.99
N ASP A 962 -15.58 -15.19 -5.93
CA ASP A 962 -14.72 -14.24 -6.64
C ASP A 962 -13.55 -14.98 -7.29
N PRO A 963 -13.64 -15.25 -8.61
CA PRO A 963 -12.62 -15.98 -9.36
C PRO A 963 -11.27 -15.24 -9.49
N THR A 964 -11.19 -13.96 -9.08
CA THR A 964 -9.92 -13.21 -9.08
C THR A 964 -8.99 -13.59 -7.93
N ARG A 965 -9.48 -14.38 -6.96
CA ARG A 965 -8.73 -14.84 -5.78
C ARG A 965 -7.75 -15.99 -6.07
N GLY A 966 -7.74 -16.49 -7.31
CA GLY A 966 -6.74 -17.43 -7.80
C GLY A 966 -6.99 -18.89 -7.42
N GLY A 967 -8.20 -19.24 -6.99
CA GLY A 967 -8.66 -20.61 -6.81
C GLY A 967 -8.89 -21.34 -8.14
N GLN A 968 -9.16 -22.65 -8.04
CA GLN A 968 -9.43 -23.51 -9.19
C GLN A 968 -10.48 -24.56 -8.83
N GLY A 969 -11.31 -24.92 -9.82
CA GLY A 969 -12.35 -25.94 -9.68
C GLY A 969 -13.62 -25.43 -9.00
N ASN A 970 -14.48 -26.38 -8.62
CA ASN A 970 -15.81 -26.12 -8.09
C ASN A 970 -15.86 -26.29 -6.57
N LEU A 971 -16.92 -25.77 -5.95
CA LEU A 971 -17.22 -26.03 -4.55
C LEU A 971 -18.24 -27.16 -4.47
N TYR A 972 -17.95 -28.20 -3.68
CA TYR A 972 -18.83 -29.38 -3.54
C TYR A 972 -19.23 -29.58 -2.09
N THR A 973 -20.40 -30.17 -1.84
CA THR A 973 -20.76 -30.67 -0.52
C THR A 973 -19.77 -31.74 -0.09
N LYS A 974 -19.49 -31.80 1.21
CA LYS A 974 -18.63 -32.84 1.79
C LYS A 974 -19.21 -34.24 1.61
N ASP A 975 -20.51 -34.38 1.80
CA ASP A 975 -21.24 -35.65 1.66
C ASP A 975 -21.84 -35.79 0.24
N GLU A 976 -22.07 -37.04 -0.17
CA GLU A 976 -22.86 -37.37 -1.36
C GLU A 976 -24.35 -37.55 -1.01
N TYR A 977 -25.23 -37.23 -1.96
CA TYR A 977 -26.68 -37.34 -1.84
C TYR A 977 -27.25 -38.10 -3.05
N SER A 978 -28.29 -38.91 -2.83
CA SER A 978 -29.02 -39.63 -3.88
C SER A 978 -30.34 -38.93 -4.20
N ASP A 979 -31.34 -39.07 -3.33
CA ASP A 979 -32.62 -38.39 -3.39
C ASP A 979 -32.64 -37.28 -2.32
N PHE A 980 -32.99 -36.05 -2.71
CA PHE A 980 -32.90 -34.91 -1.81
C PHE A 980 -33.83 -33.76 -2.17
N VAL A 981 -34.03 -32.88 -1.18
CA VAL A 981 -34.54 -31.52 -1.39
C VAL A 981 -33.47 -30.53 -0.98
N TYR A 982 -32.96 -29.76 -1.93
CA TYR A 982 -31.92 -28.75 -1.70
C TYR A 982 -32.55 -27.36 -1.77
N ARG A 983 -32.32 -26.52 -0.76
CA ARG A 983 -32.82 -25.15 -0.70
C ARG A 983 -31.70 -24.17 -0.44
N PHE A 984 -31.69 -23.09 -1.21
CA PHE A 984 -30.71 -22.03 -1.09
C PHE A 984 -31.26 -20.71 -1.60
N GLU A 985 -30.62 -19.62 -1.20
CA GLU A 985 -30.83 -18.31 -1.81
C GLU A 985 -29.59 -17.89 -2.57
N PHE A 986 -29.79 -17.16 -3.67
CA PHE A 986 -28.70 -16.63 -4.47
C PHE A 986 -28.99 -15.20 -4.96
N GLN A 987 -27.93 -14.42 -5.16
CA GLN A 987 -27.98 -13.07 -5.70
C GLN A 987 -27.03 -12.99 -6.89
N LEU A 988 -27.58 -12.71 -8.07
CA LEU A 988 -26.83 -12.61 -9.32
C LEU A 988 -26.15 -11.24 -9.45
N THR A 989 -25.02 -11.22 -10.14
CA THR A 989 -24.41 -10.00 -10.70
C THR A 989 -24.62 -9.97 -12.23
N PRO A 990 -24.40 -8.84 -12.92
CA PRO A 990 -24.64 -8.76 -14.36
C PRO A 990 -23.81 -9.79 -15.14
N GLY A 991 -24.49 -10.65 -15.90
CA GLY A 991 -23.88 -11.73 -16.65
C GLY A 991 -23.35 -12.89 -15.79
N ALA A 992 -23.82 -13.02 -14.55
CA ALA A 992 -23.40 -14.12 -13.68
C ALA A 992 -23.80 -15.49 -14.25
N ASN A 993 -22.84 -16.42 -14.27
CA ASN A 993 -23.03 -17.81 -14.64
C ASN A 993 -22.39 -18.76 -13.63
N ASN A 994 -23.20 -19.67 -13.14
CA ASN A 994 -22.82 -20.77 -12.29
C ASN A 994 -23.76 -21.95 -12.57
N GLY A 995 -23.41 -23.13 -12.07
CA GLY A 995 -24.25 -24.31 -12.11
C GLY A 995 -24.50 -24.86 -10.72
N LEU A 996 -25.68 -25.42 -10.50
CA LEU A 996 -25.90 -26.37 -9.41
C LEU A 996 -25.70 -27.79 -9.94
N GLY A 997 -24.53 -28.36 -9.71
CA GLY A 997 -24.28 -29.77 -9.95
C GLY A 997 -25.09 -30.62 -8.97
N ILE A 998 -25.86 -31.57 -9.49
CA ILE A 998 -26.56 -32.61 -8.74
C ILE A 998 -25.93 -33.97 -9.05
N ARG A 999 -25.74 -34.79 -8.02
CA ARG A 999 -25.08 -36.10 -8.09
C ARG A 999 -23.72 -36.07 -8.81
N THR A 1000 -23.00 -34.97 -8.68
CA THR A 1000 -21.74 -34.75 -9.40
C THR A 1000 -20.56 -35.44 -8.71
N PRO A 1001 -19.63 -36.07 -9.43
CA PRO A 1001 -18.34 -36.48 -8.88
C PRO A 1001 -17.44 -35.25 -8.62
N LEU A 1002 -16.35 -35.45 -7.87
CA LEU A 1002 -15.36 -34.38 -7.59
C LEU A 1002 -14.46 -34.03 -8.79
N GLU A 1003 -14.34 -34.95 -9.75
CA GLU A 1003 -13.48 -34.83 -10.92
C GLU A 1003 -14.28 -34.98 -12.22
N GLY A 1004 -13.76 -34.40 -13.31
CA GLY A 1004 -14.40 -34.38 -14.62
C GLY A 1004 -15.26 -33.13 -14.83
N ASP A 1005 -15.87 -33.03 -16.02
CA ASP A 1005 -16.78 -31.94 -16.36
C ASP A 1005 -18.12 -32.16 -15.65
N ALA A 1006 -18.27 -31.54 -14.48
CA ALA A 1006 -19.41 -31.71 -13.59
C ALA A 1006 -20.78 -31.49 -14.26
N ALA A 1007 -20.83 -30.70 -15.34
CA ALA A 1007 -22.05 -30.50 -16.12
C ALA A 1007 -22.55 -31.79 -16.79
N TYR A 1008 -21.63 -32.65 -17.26
CA TYR A 1008 -21.95 -33.88 -18.02
C TYR A 1008 -21.71 -35.17 -17.24
N VAL A 1009 -20.64 -35.22 -16.43
CA VAL A 1009 -20.35 -36.39 -15.58
C VAL A 1009 -21.24 -36.42 -14.34
N GLY A 1010 -21.81 -35.29 -13.93
CA GLY A 1010 -22.96 -35.16 -13.05
C GLY A 1010 -24.21 -34.75 -13.83
N THR A 1011 -25.08 -33.95 -13.24
CA THR A 1011 -26.12 -33.20 -13.98
C THR A 1011 -26.15 -31.79 -13.44
N GLU A 1012 -26.23 -30.78 -14.31
CA GLU A 1012 -26.23 -29.39 -13.88
C GLU A 1012 -27.63 -28.77 -14.00
N ILE A 1013 -28.02 -28.02 -12.97
CA ILE A 1013 -29.13 -27.07 -13.02
C ILE A 1013 -28.56 -25.67 -13.16
N GLN A 1014 -28.96 -24.93 -14.18
CA GLN A 1014 -28.36 -23.63 -14.51
C GLN A 1014 -28.67 -22.56 -13.47
N ILE A 1015 -27.66 -21.83 -12.99
CA ILE A 1015 -27.77 -20.60 -12.20
C ILE A 1015 -27.23 -19.43 -13.03
N LEU A 1016 -28.12 -18.72 -13.71
CA LEU A 1016 -27.74 -17.85 -14.81
C LEU A 1016 -28.52 -16.53 -14.79
N ASP A 1017 -27.83 -15.41 -15.06
CA ASP A 1017 -28.46 -14.13 -15.40
C ASP A 1017 -29.05 -14.18 -16.83
N ASN A 1018 -30.20 -14.84 -16.97
CA ASN A 1018 -30.85 -15.14 -18.25
C ASN A 1018 -31.02 -13.97 -19.22
N ASP A 1019 -31.09 -12.74 -18.71
CA ASP A 1019 -31.43 -11.55 -19.48
C ASP A 1019 -30.19 -10.72 -19.88
N ALA A 1020 -28.99 -11.17 -19.51
CA ALA A 1020 -27.74 -10.60 -20.02
C ALA A 1020 -27.59 -10.88 -21.53
N ASP A 1021 -27.15 -9.90 -22.34
CA ASP A 1021 -27.13 -10.08 -23.80
C ASP A 1021 -26.21 -11.22 -24.26
N ILE A 1022 -25.19 -11.62 -23.48
CA ILE A 1022 -24.36 -12.79 -23.77
C ILE A 1022 -25.16 -14.07 -23.89
N TYR A 1023 -26.32 -14.16 -23.23
CA TYR A 1023 -27.14 -15.37 -23.18
C TYR A 1023 -28.36 -15.31 -24.10
N LYS A 1024 -28.51 -14.26 -24.93
CA LYS A 1024 -29.70 -14.07 -25.80
C LYS A 1024 -29.95 -15.18 -26.83
N ASN A 1025 -28.91 -15.94 -27.17
CA ASN A 1025 -28.95 -17.00 -28.19
C ASN A 1025 -28.81 -18.41 -27.59
N LEU A 1026 -28.94 -18.54 -26.27
CA LEU A 1026 -28.92 -19.85 -25.64
C LEU A 1026 -30.10 -20.70 -26.09
N GLN A 1027 -29.87 -22.00 -26.20
CA GLN A 1027 -30.95 -22.97 -26.42
C GLN A 1027 -31.85 -23.01 -25.17
N PRO A 1028 -33.14 -23.36 -25.32
CA PRO A 1028 -34.08 -23.38 -24.20
C PRO A 1028 -33.59 -24.15 -22.96
N TYR A 1029 -32.83 -25.23 -23.15
CA TYR A 1029 -32.28 -26.06 -22.07
C TYR A 1029 -31.02 -25.50 -21.38
N GLN A 1030 -30.54 -24.32 -21.77
CA GLN A 1030 -29.35 -23.68 -21.21
C GLN A 1030 -29.68 -22.47 -20.32
N TYR A 1031 -30.94 -22.03 -20.25
CA TYR A 1031 -31.35 -20.94 -19.37
C TYR A 1031 -31.52 -21.43 -17.93
N HIS A 1032 -31.44 -20.50 -16.97
CA HIS A 1032 -31.59 -20.74 -15.53
C HIS A 1032 -32.75 -21.67 -15.18
N GLY A 1033 -32.49 -22.56 -14.22
CA GLY A 1033 -33.41 -23.58 -13.75
C GLY A 1033 -33.56 -24.79 -14.66
N SER A 1034 -32.99 -24.76 -15.88
CA SER A 1034 -33.00 -25.91 -16.79
C SER A 1034 -32.04 -27.01 -16.32
N ALA A 1035 -32.41 -28.27 -16.53
CA ALA A 1035 -31.46 -29.37 -16.50
C ALA A 1035 -30.62 -29.31 -17.78
N TYR A 1036 -29.36 -28.91 -17.63
CA TYR A 1036 -28.50 -28.51 -18.73
C TYR A 1036 -28.37 -29.62 -19.78
N GLY A 1037 -28.67 -29.29 -21.03
CA GLY A 1037 -28.63 -30.24 -22.15
C GLY A 1037 -29.80 -31.24 -22.21
N ILE A 1038 -30.72 -31.22 -21.23
CA ILE A 1038 -31.74 -32.28 -21.08
C ILE A 1038 -33.17 -31.70 -21.07
N ILE A 1039 -33.53 -30.87 -20.08
CA ILE A 1039 -34.91 -30.39 -19.87
C ILE A 1039 -34.92 -28.86 -19.73
N PRO A 1040 -35.62 -28.12 -20.61
CA PRO A 1040 -35.77 -26.67 -20.47
C PRO A 1040 -36.71 -26.27 -19.34
N ALA A 1041 -36.36 -25.21 -18.63
CA ALA A 1041 -37.23 -24.58 -17.62
C ALA A 1041 -38.04 -23.40 -18.17
N LYS A 1042 -39.12 -23.05 -17.46
CA LYS A 1042 -39.88 -21.82 -17.71
C LYS A 1042 -39.06 -20.59 -17.33
N ARG A 1043 -39.12 -19.56 -18.17
CA ARG A 1043 -38.42 -18.28 -17.98
C ARG A 1043 -39.33 -17.20 -17.37
N GLY A 1044 -38.72 -16.09 -16.92
CA GLY A 1044 -39.43 -14.89 -16.46
C GLY A 1044 -39.73 -14.82 -14.96
N TYR A 1045 -39.11 -15.70 -14.16
CA TYR A 1045 -39.35 -15.80 -12.70
C TYR A 1045 -38.15 -15.38 -11.84
N LEU A 1046 -37.02 -15.01 -12.47
CA LEU A 1046 -35.89 -14.39 -11.79
C LEU A 1046 -36.24 -12.98 -11.37
N LYS A 1047 -35.79 -12.58 -10.18
CA LYS A 1047 -35.78 -11.19 -9.76
C LYS A 1047 -34.67 -10.40 -10.46
N PRO A 1048 -34.76 -9.06 -10.50
CA PRO A 1048 -33.69 -8.22 -11.03
C PRO A 1048 -32.32 -8.53 -10.43
N VAL A 1049 -31.26 -8.35 -11.23
CA VAL A 1049 -29.87 -8.48 -10.79
C VAL A 1049 -29.60 -7.60 -9.56
N GLY A 1050 -28.91 -8.16 -8.56
CA GLY A 1050 -28.73 -7.53 -7.25
C GLY A 1050 -29.83 -7.83 -6.24
N GLU A 1051 -30.94 -8.49 -6.60
CA GLU A 1051 -31.93 -8.99 -5.64
C GLU A 1051 -31.73 -10.48 -5.29
N TRP A 1052 -32.17 -10.87 -4.10
CA TRP A 1052 -32.09 -12.25 -3.61
C TRP A 1052 -33.23 -13.11 -4.17
N ASN A 1053 -32.87 -14.17 -4.88
CA ASN A 1053 -33.74 -15.24 -5.35
C ASN A 1053 -33.71 -16.41 -4.37
N SER A 1054 -34.84 -17.12 -4.22
CA SER A 1054 -34.92 -18.38 -3.47
C SER A 1054 -35.18 -19.53 -4.42
N GLU A 1055 -34.43 -20.62 -4.31
CA GLU A 1055 -34.58 -21.81 -5.14
C GLU A 1055 -34.66 -23.09 -4.30
N GLU A 1056 -35.55 -23.98 -4.70
CA GLU A 1056 -35.66 -25.36 -4.22
C GLU A 1056 -35.49 -26.32 -5.38
N VAL A 1057 -34.57 -27.28 -5.23
CA VAL A 1057 -34.35 -28.38 -6.18
C VAL A 1057 -34.68 -29.69 -5.49
N TYR A 1058 -35.72 -30.36 -5.98
CA TYR A 1058 -36.16 -31.68 -5.54
C TYR A 1058 -35.69 -32.73 -6.53
N VAL A 1059 -35.07 -33.81 -6.04
CA VAL A 1059 -34.61 -34.94 -6.83
C VAL A 1059 -35.07 -36.24 -6.15
N LYS A 1060 -35.83 -37.09 -6.86
CA LYS A 1060 -36.19 -38.46 -6.42
C LYS A 1060 -36.12 -39.43 -7.59
N GLY A 1061 -35.20 -40.38 -7.55
CA GLY A 1061 -34.89 -41.24 -8.70
C GLY A 1061 -34.39 -40.41 -9.89
N SER A 1062 -35.06 -40.49 -11.04
CA SER A 1062 -34.82 -39.63 -12.23
C SER A 1062 -35.70 -38.38 -12.27
N LYS A 1063 -36.64 -38.24 -11.33
CA LYS A 1063 -37.56 -37.10 -11.29
C LYS A 1063 -36.88 -35.90 -10.66
N ILE A 1064 -37.04 -34.76 -11.31
CA ILE A 1064 -36.50 -33.48 -10.87
C ILE A 1064 -37.58 -32.41 -10.91
N ARG A 1065 -37.57 -31.54 -9.90
CA ARG A 1065 -38.37 -30.32 -9.87
C ARG A 1065 -37.54 -29.15 -9.38
N VAL A 1066 -37.60 -28.04 -10.10
CA VAL A 1066 -36.97 -26.76 -9.72
C VAL A 1066 -38.07 -25.73 -9.46
N THR A 1067 -38.08 -25.19 -8.25
CA THR A 1067 -39.00 -24.14 -7.80
C THR A 1067 -38.21 -22.87 -7.54
N LEU A 1068 -38.47 -21.81 -8.31
CA LEU A 1068 -37.82 -20.51 -8.19
C LEU A 1068 -38.82 -19.48 -7.67
N ASN A 1069 -38.47 -18.77 -6.59
CA ASN A 1069 -39.29 -17.73 -5.97
C ASN A 1069 -40.76 -18.19 -5.73
N GLY A 1070 -40.93 -19.45 -5.31
CA GLY A 1070 -42.23 -20.06 -5.06
C GLY A 1070 -42.97 -20.61 -6.29
N THR A 1071 -42.39 -20.48 -7.50
CA THR A 1071 -43.00 -20.98 -8.75
C THR A 1071 -42.24 -22.18 -9.30
N VAL A 1072 -42.95 -23.26 -9.63
CA VAL A 1072 -42.36 -24.43 -10.30
C VAL A 1072 -42.04 -24.08 -11.75
N ILE A 1073 -40.75 -23.97 -12.05
CA ILE A 1073 -40.23 -23.63 -13.38
C ILE A 1073 -39.76 -24.84 -14.18
N LEU A 1074 -39.43 -25.94 -13.51
CA LEU A 1074 -39.14 -27.24 -14.13
C LEU A 1074 -39.78 -28.34 -13.29
N ASP A 1075 -40.50 -29.27 -13.93
CA ASP A 1075 -40.99 -30.51 -13.33
C ASP A 1075 -40.95 -31.59 -14.41
N GLY A 1076 -40.04 -32.55 -14.27
CA GLY A 1076 -39.75 -33.51 -15.34
C GLY A 1076 -39.01 -34.76 -14.86
N ASP A 1077 -38.84 -35.70 -15.77
CA ASP A 1077 -38.12 -36.95 -15.54
C ASP A 1077 -36.92 -37.02 -16.50
N LEU A 1078 -35.71 -37.00 -15.94
CA LEU A 1078 -34.46 -36.98 -16.70
C LEU A 1078 -34.33 -38.20 -17.61
N ALA A 1079 -34.75 -39.39 -17.15
CA ALA A 1079 -34.62 -40.62 -17.90
C ALA A 1079 -35.58 -40.65 -19.09
N GLU A 1080 -36.81 -40.17 -18.90
CA GLU A 1080 -37.79 -40.05 -19.98
C GLU A 1080 -37.36 -39.00 -21.01
N ALA A 1081 -36.83 -37.86 -20.55
CA ALA A 1081 -36.34 -36.79 -21.42
C ALA A 1081 -35.12 -37.21 -22.27
N SER A 1082 -34.29 -38.12 -21.75
CA SER A 1082 -33.05 -38.57 -22.41
C SER A 1082 -33.17 -39.93 -23.12
N LYS A 1083 -34.35 -40.57 -23.16
CA LYS A 1083 -34.51 -41.95 -23.65
C LYS A 1083 -34.08 -42.16 -25.11
N ASN A 1084 -34.09 -41.10 -25.91
CA ASN A 1084 -33.69 -41.08 -27.33
C ASN A 1084 -32.42 -40.22 -27.56
N GLY A 1085 -31.60 -40.05 -26.53
CA GLY A 1085 -30.51 -39.07 -26.50
C GLY A 1085 -30.91 -37.76 -25.83
N THR A 1086 -29.92 -36.99 -25.37
CA THR A 1086 -30.13 -35.66 -24.76
C THR A 1086 -30.47 -34.61 -25.81
N ALA A 1087 -31.06 -33.49 -25.38
CA ALA A 1087 -31.47 -32.40 -26.26
C ALA A 1087 -30.28 -31.70 -26.95
N ASP A 1088 -29.08 -31.81 -26.38
CA ASP A 1088 -27.83 -31.29 -26.94
C ASP A 1088 -27.03 -32.32 -27.76
N HIS A 1089 -27.53 -33.56 -27.87
CA HIS A 1089 -26.91 -34.68 -28.57
C HIS A 1089 -25.51 -35.09 -28.08
N LYS A 1090 -25.16 -34.75 -26.84
CA LYS A 1090 -23.90 -35.17 -26.22
C LYS A 1090 -24.07 -36.39 -25.33
N GLU A 1091 -22.99 -37.14 -25.14
CA GLU A 1091 -22.97 -38.16 -24.09
C GLU A 1091 -23.04 -37.48 -22.72
N HIS A 1092 -23.94 -37.97 -21.88
CA HIS A 1092 -24.18 -37.40 -20.55
C HIS A 1092 -24.10 -38.49 -19.48
N PRO A 1093 -22.87 -38.94 -19.13
CA PRO A 1093 -22.66 -40.06 -18.20
C PRO A 1093 -23.39 -39.90 -16.86
N GLY A 1094 -23.56 -38.68 -16.38
CA GLY A 1094 -24.21 -38.41 -15.10
C GLY A 1094 -25.71 -38.76 -15.04
N LEU A 1095 -26.39 -38.96 -16.17
CA LEU A 1095 -27.75 -39.49 -16.20
C LEU A 1095 -27.86 -40.90 -15.58
N SER A 1096 -26.77 -41.66 -15.60
CA SER A 1096 -26.69 -43.00 -14.98
C SER A 1096 -26.38 -42.97 -13.48
N ARG A 1097 -26.08 -41.79 -12.91
CA ARG A 1097 -25.67 -41.67 -11.51
C ARG A 1097 -26.87 -41.62 -10.58
N THR A 1098 -26.84 -42.46 -9.57
CA THR A 1098 -27.84 -42.51 -8.49
C THR A 1098 -27.40 -41.75 -7.23
N SER A 1099 -26.11 -41.41 -7.11
CA SER A 1099 -25.57 -40.56 -6.03
C SER A 1099 -24.36 -39.71 -6.48
N GLY A 1100 -24.10 -38.65 -5.73
CA GLY A 1100 -22.88 -37.83 -5.84
C GLY A 1100 -23.02 -36.55 -5.04
N HIS A 1101 -22.06 -35.63 -5.17
CA HIS A 1101 -22.08 -34.35 -4.46
C HIS A 1101 -23.13 -33.41 -5.04
N ILE A 1102 -23.51 -32.41 -4.25
CA ILE A 1102 -24.15 -31.18 -4.73
C ILE A 1102 -23.03 -30.14 -4.84
N GLY A 1103 -22.95 -29.38 -5.93
CA GLY A 1103 -21.85 -28.43 -6.10
C GLY A 1103 -22.22 -27.15 -6.83
N TYR A 1104 -21.46 -26.08 -6.55
CA TYR A 1104 -21.49 -24.86 -7.32
C TYR A 1104 -20.40 -24.89 -8.38
N LEU A 1105 -20.84 -24.97 -9.63
CA LEU A 1105 -20.04 -25.13 -10.82
C LEU A 1105 -19.69 -23.74 -11.36
N GLY A 1106 -18.64 -23.13 -10.81
CA GLY A 1106 -18.33 -21.73 -11.07
C GLY A 1106 -17.83 -21.51 -12.50
N HIS A 1107 -18.36 -20.49 -13.19
CA HIS A 1107 -17.97 -20.16 -14.57
C HIS A 1107 -17.31 -18.79 -14.72
N GLY A 1108 -16.63 -18.30 -13.67
CA GLY A 1108 -15.79 -17.11 -13.76
C GLY A 1108 -16.48 -15.78 -13.47
N ASN A 1109 -17.73 -15.79 -12.98
CA ASN A 1109 -18.46 -14.57 -12.58
C ASN A 1109 -18.71 -14.51 -11.06
N PRO A 1110 -18.68 -13.30 -10.46
CA PRO A 1110 -19.07 -13.14 -9.08
C PRO A 1110 -20.57 -13.35 -8.85
N LEU A 1111 -20.94 -14.01 -7.77
CA LEU A 1111 -22.30 -14.03 -7.23
C LEU A 1111 -22.28 -14.43 -5.76
N ARG A 1112 -23.45 -14.45 -5.12
CA ARG A 1112 -23.57 -14.73 -3.69
C ARG A 1112 -24.62 -15.79 -3.42
N PHE A 1113 -24.37 -16.62 -2.42
CA PHE A 1113 -25.30 -17.62 -1.91
C PHE A 1113 -25.47 -17.48 -0.39
N ARG A 1114 -26.63 -17.88 0.14
CA ARG A 1114 -26.86 -17.96 1.59
C ARG A 1114 -27.97 -18.95 1.93
N ASN A 1115 -28.15 -19.19 3.23
CA ASN A 1115 -29.23 -20.01 3.80
C ASN A 1115 -29.32 -21.40 3.14
N ILE A 1116 -28.20 -22.11 3.03
CA ILE A 1116 -28.11 -23.35 2.26
C ILE A 1116 -28.41 -24.55 3.16
N ARG A 1117 -29.39 -25.37 2.77
CA ARG A 1117 -29.74 -26.61 3.48
C ARG A 1117 -30.20 -27.72 2.54
N VAL A 1118 -30.10 -28.95 3.02
CA VAL A 1118 -30.51 -30.16 2.30
C VAL A 1118 -31.34 -31.08 3.20
N LEU A 1119 -32.40 -31.64 2.65
CA LEU A 1119 -33.12 -32.78 3.22
C LEU A 1119 -32.74 -34.02 2.41
N ASP A 1120 -32.12 -35.00 3.06
CA ASP A 1120 -31.76 -36.27 2.44
C ASP A 1120 -32.97 -37.22 2.49
N LEU A 1121 -33.66 -37.36 1.35
CA LEU A 1121 -34.88 -38.17 1.24
C LEU A 1121 -34.58 -39.67 1.31
N SER A 1122 -33.33 -40.09 1.06
CA SER A 1122 -32.93 -41.50 1.16
C SER A 1122 -32.88 -42.01 2.61
N LYS A 1123 -32.87 -41.08 3.58
CA LYS A 1123 -32.81 -41.38 5.02
C LYS A 1123 -34.14 -41.18 5.74
N VAL A 1124 -35.20 -40.79 5.03
CA VAL A 1124 -36.55 -40.64 5.59
C VAL A 1124 -37.27 -41.98 5.41
N GLU A 1125 -37.60 -42.69 6.50
CA GLU A 1125 -38.43 -43.89 6.44
C GLU A 1125 -39.80 -43.54 5.83
N GLU A 1126 -40.19 -44.21 4.73
CA GLU A 1126 -41.54 -44.09 4.16
C GLU A 1126 -42.56 -44.61 5.19
N ALA A 1127 -43.42 -43.72 5.69
CA ALA A 1127 -44.59 -44.15 6.45
C ALA A 1127 -45.44 -45.10 5.57
N PRO A 1128 -45.89 -46.26 6.09
CA PRO A 1128 -46.59 -47.25 5.28
C PRO A 1128 -47.88 -46.67 4.68
N ALA A 1129 -48.08 -46.93 3.39
CA ALA A 1129 -49.22 -46.44 2.62
C ALA A 1129 -50.57 -46.82 3.28
N PRO A 1130 -51.57 -45.91 3.32
CA PRO A 1130 -52.87 -46.23 3.89
C PRO A 1130 -53.56 -47.32 3.07
N ALA A 1131 -53.99 -48.38 3.74
CA ALA A 1131 -54.71 -49.50 3.14
C ALA A 1131 -55.99 -49.02 2.44
N ALA A 1132 -56.23 -49.57 1.25
CA ALA A 1132 -57.38 -49.30 0.41
C ALA A 1132 -58.70 -49.42 1.20
N SER A 1133 -59.55 -48.40 1.06
CA SER A 1133 -60.87 -48.30 1.67
C SER A 1133 -61.79 -49.42 1.17
N VAL A 1134 -62.09 -50.37 2.06
CA VAL A 1134 -63.25 -51.26 1.92
C VAL A 1134 -64.48 -50.49 2.40
N GLU A 1135 -65.42 -50.23 1.49
CA GLU A 1135 -66.77 -49.77 1.80
C GLU A 1135 -67.44 -50.76 2.76
N THR A 1136 -67.75 -50.32 3.99
CA THR A 1136 -68.91 -50.83 4.72
C THR A 1136 -69.59 -49.73 5.54
N GLY A 1137 -70.85 -49.46 5.18
CA GLY A 1137 -71.93 -49.36 6.15
C GLY A 1137 -71.96 -48.17 7.13
N LYS A 1138 -72.82 -47.20 6.80
CA LYS A 1138 -73.57 -46.33 7.73
C LYS A 1138 -73.76 -46.94 9.14
N LYS A 1139 -73.39 -46.19 10.19
CA LYS A 1139 -74.22 -46.12 11.41
C LYS A 1139 -74.07 -44.79 12.15
N LYS A 1140 -75.24 -44.26 12.49
CA LYS A 1140 -75.53 -42.97 13.13
C LYS A 1140 -74.90 -42.82 14.51
N SER A 1141 -74.43 -41.60 14.78
CA SER A 1141 -74.70 -40.80 15.98
C SER A 1141 -75.42 -41.50 17.14
N LYS A 1142 -74.75 -41.57 18.30
CA LYS A 1142 -75.38 -41.37 19.61
C LYS A 1142 -74.46 -40.58 20.55
N ARG A 1143 -74.89 -39.35 20.80
CA ARG A 1143 -74.61 -38.52 21.98
C ARG A 1143 -74.98 -39.29 23.26
N LYS A 1144 -74.12 -39.31 24.28
CA LYS A 1144 -74.34 -38.69 25.61
C LYS A 1144 -73.35 -39.17 26.68
N LYS A 1145 -72.86 -38.16 27.41
CA LYS A 1145 -72.21 -38.11 28.73
C LYS A 1145 -70.78 -38.62 28.82
#